data_AF-A0A812NE57-F1
#
_entry.id   AF-A0A812NE57-F1
#
_cell.length_a   1.000
_cell.length_b   1.000
_cell.length_c   1.000
_cell.angle_alpha   90.00
_cell.angle_beta   90.00
_cell.angle_gamma   90.00
#
_symmetry.space_group_name_H-M   'P 1'
#
loop_
_entity.id
_entity.type
_entity.pdbx_description
1 polymer ?
#
loop_
_entity_poly.entity_id
_entity_poly.type
_entity_poly.pdbx_seq_one_letter_code
_entity_poly.pdbx_strand_id
1 'polypeptide(L)'
;MHLAYKPKAGRWLATLTRPLLARKTLDKECIVYNACISACEKAGQWQHALALFSEMEDMNIQKTPITYNATVSACEKGHEWELALTIVSQMEHHNVDRCSITYNACIVARLYYTGPPVTCMVIVPHPEGADAQSSAARLLSTLLFLWKNRVTMPSRMHTPLAELRRDAITYHACIMSCEKLEHNSNTFNVLYSVDIEGYFGQAEGSPKMIQLGLFRGSSGSSTPLPPKTSLRKPVRRAFDAEAWMFRVQPRVVPRAVWQIGCVCLASNCIGVGFALLQPGAAEGSELSTSPEAWSFSLHNAVLEARITSRAGVLQRIQLTNKLSGRELPPADVLLARLPGQADAAAHLRVVEMKLSRIEPQANASQMSLTMSGWSVVAMMELRRGASHWTAVWSAELRDGSNYLKLAAQLNQVTSEGAEEAEEAEEGKGLAEAEEAAEAAEAAEAAEAELCLLSGNLKGSSAAGKVDGVPIVSEDFFFGLEHPQALNSAKGGEYRCCLKQHAAKIAEHGPHAALVLGVTVPGQIRRSFQYYLERERAHPSRKMLHYNSWYDIGTGQQFDAKQAINRLDHIARELSGRGVVLDSFLLDDGWDDPDSGPWDVHAGFHDLKRLEDRALHWKTSLGLWFSPFGGYHEARQRRILAARKAGLPVREETRERKPAVLRRGGCTQAAPCDEGEGRCSTNQDCRGQLECWHTSFAVSPPGVDLSGISDSDIRVCFDPGVRSAFLGLGIREYYTHLRDKIWTWLRGGARLLKLDGIGNPAGLDHTLEEDFDAAVSLIAELRKISSDVFINLSTGTWPSPFWLLYSDTVWRRGHDHYFEGSGPARERWITYRDAMVYANVVTQSPLFPLSSLMVHGIIFAKDAWDLNQLEGSGTGMSNEPFKHEVRSAFGSGVMLQELYVTPSLLNRENWDDIAEAAKWAGGRTQTLADVQWFGGDPAKGEVYGWAAWYGSAAESSAVLTLRNPSPRRQSAYIDPVKAFSLPGDVKGPLVLNTPFSDQRPRQIQLVRGRVASLDLPAFAVLVFDTRGPTPSAWDVYFDILIDNSAILFWTVLALVVAGFSLRGAPPPAAPAVSVEELRRRRLAALERRAPDG
;
A
#
# COMPACT_ATOMS: atom_id res chain seq x y z
N MET A 1 -1.91 -32.68 32.90
CA MET A 1 -2.24 -31.30 33.31
C MET A 1 -1.31 -30.20 32.76
N HIS A 2 -0.03 -30.47 32.44
CA HIS A 2 0.92 -29.40 32.04
C HIS A 2 0.97 -28.98 30.55
N LEU A 3 0.08 -29.49 29.68
CA LEU A 3 0.14 -29.26 28.21
C LEU A 3 -0.83 -28.21 27.65
N ALA A 4 -1.65 -27.55 28.47
CA ALA A 4 -2.77 -26.69 28.03
C ALA A 4 -2.40 -25.25 27.62
N TYR A 5 -1.10 -24.91 27.45
CA TYR A 5 -0.62 -23.53 27.26
C TYR A 5 -0.03 -23.21 25.87
N LYS A 6 -0.24 -24.04 24.83
CA LYS A 6 0.17 -23.72 23.44
C LYS A 6 -0.99 -23.91 22.43
N PRO A 7 -1.28 -22.93 21.53
CA PRO A 7 -2.37 -23.03 20.55
C PRO A 7 -2.26 -24.25 19.62
N LYS A 8 -1.05 -24.62 19.20
CA LYS A 8 -0.80 -25.81 18.37
C LYS A 8 -1.03 -27.13 19.12
N ALA A 9 -1.01 -27.15 20.45
CA ALA A 9 -1.31 -28.35 21.25
C ALA A 9 -2.83 -28.60 21.40
N GLY A 10 -3.67 -27.56 21.23
CA GLY A 10 -5.13 -27.67 21.32
C GLY A 10 -5.76 -28.57 20.26
N ARG A 11 -5.18 -28.60 19.04
CA ARG A 11 -5.62 -29.54 17.98
C ARG A 11 -5.38 -31.00 18.38
N TRP A 12 -4.19 -31.33 18.90
CA TRP A 12 -3.85 -32.69 19.35
C TRP A 12 -4.69 -33.13 20.57
N LEU A 13 -4.98 -32.22 21.50
CA LEU A 13 -5.82 -32.48 22.67
C LEU A 13 -7.28 -32.75 22.28
N ALA A 14 -7.83 -32.01 21.31
CA ALA A 14 -9.19 -32.22 20.80
C ALA A 14 -9.35 -33.58 20.08
N THR A 15 -8.30 -34.07 19.39
CA THR A 15 -8.31 -35.43 18.80
C THR A 15 -8.21 -36.54 19.86
N LEU A 16 -7.65 -36.24 21.03
CA LEU A 16 -7.44 -37.18 22.15
C LEU A 16 -8.57 -37.18 23.19
N THR A 17 -9.56 -36.28 23.11
CA THR A 17 -10.65 -36.17 24.12
C THR A 17 -11.52 -37.41 24.19
N ARG A 18 -11.96 -37.97 23.04
CA ARG A 18 -12.78 -39.21 23.01
C ARG A 18 -12.03 -40.43 23.57
N PRO A 19 -10.78 -40.73 23.19
CA PRO A 19 -9.99 -41.82 23.79
C PRO A 19 -9.75 -41.67 25.30
N LEU A 20 -9.59 -40.43 25.80
CA LEU A 20 -9.38 -40.16 27.22
C LEU A 20 -10.66 -40.40 28.05
N LEU A 21 -11.83 -40.05 27.53
CA LEU A 21 -13.13 -40.29 28.17
C LEU A 21 -13.61 -41.75 28.05
N ALA A 22 -13.09 -42.51 27.07
CA ALA A 22 -13.38 -43.93 26.87
C ALA A 22 -12.66 -44.87 27.85
N ARG A 23 -11.69 -44.37 28.64
CA ARG A 23 -11.01 -45.19 29.66
C ARG A 23 -11.91 -45.35 30.89
N LYS A 24 -12.42 -46.56 31.10
CA LYS A 24 -13.28 -46.98 32.25
C LYS A 24 -12.69 -46.75 33.66
N THR A 25 -11.46 -46.25 33.78
CA THR A 25 -10.72 -46.14 35.05
C THR A 25 -10.56 -44.71 35.57
N LEU A 26 -11.15 -43.71 34.91
CA LEU A 26 -11.21 -42.34 35.43
C LEU A 26 -12.61 -42.11 35.99
N ASP A 27 -12.70 -41.86 37.30
CA ASP A 27 -13.91 -41.29 37.89
C ASP A 27 -14.24 -40.03 37.08
N LYS A 28 -15.40 -40.04 36.41
CA LYS A 28 -15.83 -39.01 35.45
C LYS A 28 -16.24 -37.75 36.19
N GLU A 29 -15.28 -37.08 36.80
CA GLU A 29 -15.52 -35.84 37.52
C GLU A 29 -15.77 -34.68 36.54
N CYS A 30 -16.66 -33.76 36.91
CA CYS A 30 -16.99 -32.53 36.17
C CYS A 30 -15.74 -31.75 35.73
N ILE A 31 -14.64 -31.85 36.49
CA ILE A 31 -13.34 -31.24 36.20
C ILE A 31 -12.77 -31.72 34.85
N VAL A 32 -12.92 -33.00 34.51
CA VAL A 32 -12.38 -33.57 33.26
C VAL A 32 -13.16 -33.06 32.06
N TYR A 33 -14.49 -33.04 32.13
CA TYR A 33 -15.34 -32.47 31.08
C TYR A 33 -15.07 -30.97 30.89
N ASN A 34 -14.93 -30.21 31.98
CA ASN A 34 -14.58 -28.78 31.91
C ASN A 34 -13.23 -28.54 31.21
N ALA A 35 -12.23 -29.38 31.48
CA ALA A 35 -10.92 -29.31 30.83
C ALA A 35 -11.03 -29.63 29.33
N CYS A 36 -11.81 -30.64 28.95
CA CYS A 36 -12.04 -31.00 27.55
C CYS A 36 -12.81 -29.90 26.80
N ILE A 37 -13.90 -29.36 27.36
CA ILE A 37 -14.68 -28.27 26.78
C ILE A 37 -13.80 -27.01 26.63
N SER A 38 -13.01 -26.66 27.64
CA SER A 38 -12.07 -25.52 27.54
C SER A 38 -10.97 -25.74 26.50
N ALA A 39 -10.55 -26.99 26.28
CA ALA A 39 -9.60 -27.31 25.21
C ALA A 39 -10.25 -27.15 23.83
N CYS A 40 -11.51 -27.59 23.66
CA CYS A 40 -12.30 -27.37 22.45
C CYS A 40 -12.53 -25.88 22.19
N GLU A 41 -12.85 -25.10 23.23
CA GLU A 41 -12.99 -23.63 23.20
C GLU A 41 -11.70 -22.94 22.72
N LYS A 42 -10.53 -23.34 23.24
CA LYS A 42 -9.24 -22.81 22.78
C LYS A 42 -8.87 -23.25 21.37
N ALA A 43 -9.41 -24.37 20.89
CA ALA A 43 -9.20 -24.90 19.55
C ALA A 43 -10.24 -24.44 18.52
N GLY A 44 -11.27 -23.68 18.93
CA GLY A 44 -12.37 -23.23 18.07
C GLY A 44 -13.31 -24.35 17.61
N GLN A 45 -13.33 -25.49 18.30
CA GLN A 45 -14.10 -26.70 17.94
C GLN A 45 -15.44 -26.73 18.69
N TRP A 46 -16.35 -25.83 18.33
CA TRP A 46 -17.61 -25.62 19.06
C TRP A 46 -18.55 -26.82 19.02
N GLN A 47 -18.60 -27.58 17.91
CA GLN A 47 -19.45 -28.77 17.80
C GLN A 47 -19.06 -29.84 18.83
N HIS A 48 -17.76 -30.01 19.06
CA HIS A 48 -17.25 -30.96 20.05
C HIS A 48 -17.49 -30.47 21.48
N ALA A 49 -17.38 -29.16 21.73
CA ALA A 49 -17.73 -28.56 23.02
C ALA A 49 -19.21 -28.79 23.35
N LEU A 50 -20.11 -28.62 22.38
CA LEU A 50 -21.55 -28.90 22.53
C LEU A 50 -21.84 -30.38 22.75
N ALA A 51 -21.21 -31.27 21.99
CA ALA A 51 -21.39 -32.71 22.18
C ALA A 51 -21.00 -33.17 23.60
N LEU A 52 -19.86 -32.69 24.11
CA LEU A 52 -19.42 -32.97 25.48
C LEU A 52 -20.35 -32.33 26.52
N PHE A 53 -20.86 -31.14 26.24
CA PHE A 53 -21.82 -30.45 27.10
C PHE A 53 -23.14 -31.23 27.19
N SER A 54 -23.65 -31.80 26.10
CA SER A 54 -24.84 -32.68 26.12
C SER A 54 -24.55 -34.02 26.80
N GLU A 55 -23.39 -34.63 26.57
CA GLU A 55 -23.02 -35.92 27.18
C GLU A 55 -22.96 -35.84 28.72
N MET A 56 -22.60 -34.69 29.30
CA MET A 56 -22.64 -34.48 30.75
C MET A 56 -24.04 -34.65 31.33
N GLU A 57 -25.08 -34.25 30.58
CA GLU A 57 -26.49 -34.48 30.97
C GLU A 57 -26.84 -35.96 30.92
N ASP A 58 -26.47 -36.67 29.85
CA ASP A 58 -26.70 -38.11 29.70
C ASP A 58 -25.99 -38.94 30.78
N MET A 59 -24.84 -38.46 31.26
CA MET A 59 -24.05 -39.08 32.32
C MET A 59 -24.43 -38.62 33.73
N ASN A 60 -25.47 -37.78 33.87
CA ASN A 60 -25.96 -37.22 35.12
C ASN A 60 -24.87 -36.43 35.90
N ILE A 61 -23.93 -35.81 35.18
CA ILE A 61 -22.85 -34.99 35.72
C ILE A 61 -23.33 -33.53 35.77
N GLN A 62 -23.33 -32.96 36.98
CA GLN A 62 -23.77 -31.58 37.19
C GLN A 62 -22.85 -30.58 36.46
N LYS A 63 -23.46 -29.78 35.58
CA LYS A 63 -22.81 -28.70 34.85
C LYS A 63 -22.54 -27.53 35.80
N THR A 64 -21.38 -26.91 35.67
CA THR A 64 -20.93 -25.81 36.53
C THR A 64 -20.88 -24.50 35.74
N PRO A 65 -20.77 -23.32 36.40
CA PRO A 65 -20.56 -22.05 35.69
C PRO A 65 -19.38 -22.09 34.71
N ILE A 66 -18.32 -22.85 35.04
CA ILE A 66 -17.16 -23.05 34.16
C ILE A 66 -17.57 -23.80 32.88
N THR A 67 -18.38 -24.85 33.01
CA THR A 67 -18.90 -25.63 31.89
C THR A 67 -19.69 -24.74 30.94
N TYR A 68 -20.64 -23.97 31.45
CA TYR A 68 -21.48 -23.08 30.66
C TYR A 68 -20.67 -21.99 29.97
N ASN A 69 -19.76 -21.31 30.69
CA ASN A 69 -18.97 -20.22 30.11
C ASN A 69 -17.99 -20.71 29.04
N ALA A 70 -17.37 -21.88 29.23
CA ALA A 70 -16.47 -22.46 28.24
C ALA A 70 -17.24 -22.89 26.97
N THR A 71 -18.43 -23.47 27.10
CA THR A 71 -19.26 -23.83 25.95
C THR A 71 -19.78 -22.60 25.21
N VAL A 72 -20.23 -21.56 25.94
CA VAL A 72 -20.68 -20.29 25.36
C VAL A 72 -19.54 -19.59 24.62
N SER A 73 -18.33 -19.56 25.17
CA SER A 73 -17.15 -18.99 24.48
C SER A 73 -16.68 -19.85 23.31
N ALA A 74 -16.88 -21.18 23.36
CA ALA A 74 -16.64 -22.03 22.20
C ALA A 74 -17.61 -21.68 21.06
N CYS A 75 -18.90 -21.51 21.35
CA CYS A 75 -19.91 -21.07 20.37
C CYS A 75 -19.63 -19.66 19.84
N GLU A 76 -19.19 -18.73 20.69
CA GLU A 76 -18.75 -17.38 20.29
C GLU A 76 -17.63 -17.45 19.25
N LYS A 77 -16.56 -18.21 19.54
CA LYS A 77 -15.43 -18.40 18.62
C LYS A 77 -15.80 -19.21 17.37
N GLY A 78 -16.88 -19.98 17.47
CA GLY A 78 -17.50 -20.71 16.37
C GLY A 78 -18.46 -19.87 15.53
N HIS A 79 -18.75 -18.63 15.94
CA HIS A 79 -19.77 -17.74 15.35
C HIS A 79 -21.21 -18.27 15.43
N GLU A 80 -21.51 -19.20 16.35
CA GLU A 80 -22.82 -19.83 16.54
C GLU A 80 -23.63 -19.16 17.66
N TRP A 81 -24.12 -17.96 17.41
CA TRP A 81 -24.72 -17.09 18.44
C TRP A 81 -26.07 -17.59 18.96
N GLU A 82 -26.88 -18.25 18.13
CA GLU A 82 -28.18 -18.81 18.51
C GLU A 82 -28.00 -19.95 19.51
N LEU A 83 -26.99 -20.79 19.30
CA LEU A 83 -26.61 -21.87 20.22
C LEU A 83 -26.04 -21.31 21.52
N ALA A 84 -25.22 -20.25 21.45
CA ALA A 84 -24.74 -19.55 22.63
C ALA A 84 -25.90 -19.00 23.50
N LEU A 85 -26.90 -18.35 22.88
CA LEU A 85 -28.08 -17.86 23.59
C LEU A 85 -28.92 -18.99 24.19
N THR A 86 -29.04 -20.11 23.47
CA THR A 86 -29.74 -21.31 23.96
C THR A 86 -29.09 -21.85 25.24
N ILE A 87 -27.75 -21.92 25.27
CA ILE A 87 -26.99 -22.37 26.46
C ILE A 87 -27.15 -21.37 27.63
N VAL A 88 -27.19 -20.07 27.35
CA VAL A 88 -27.39 -19.04 28.38
C VAL A 88 -28.81 -19.05 28.96
N SER A 89 -29.81 -19.42 28.15
CA SER A 89 -31.18 -19.66 28.62
C SER A 89 -31.23 -20.87 29.57
N GLN A 90 -30.49 -21.95 29.25
CA GLN A 90 -30.38 -23.12 30.12
C GLN A 90 -29.72 -22.82 31.48
N MET A 91 -28.79 -21.84 31.56
CA MET A 91 -28.23 -21.39 32.85
C MET A 91 -29.30 -20.85 33.80
N GLU A 92 -30.28 -20.13 33.26
CA GLU A 92 -31.40 -19.56 34.03
C GLU A 92 -32.29 -20.67 34.59
N HIS A 93 -32.57 -21.70 33.79
CA HIS A 93 -33.41 -22.84 34.21
C HIS A 93 -32.72 -23.74 35.23
N HIS A 94 -31.39 -23.75 35.25
CA HIS A 94 -30.58 -24.51 36.22
C HIS A 94 -30.07 -23.66 37.39
N ASN A 95 -30.58 -22.42 37.57
CA ASN A 95 -30.23 -21.52 38.67
C ASN A 95 -28.71 -21.22 38.77
N VAL A 96 -28.03 -21.09 37.63
CA VAL A 96 -26.60 -20.80 37.55
C VAL A 96 -26.35 -19.33 37.24
N ASP A 97 -25.64 -18.63 38.13
CA ASP A 97 -25.36 -17.18 37.99
C ASP A 97 -24.56 -16.85 36.72
N ARG A 98 -25.08 -15.89 35.95
CA ARG A 98 -24.43 -15.36 34.74
C ARG A 98 -23.35 -14.34 35.10
N CYS A 99 -22.18 -14.44 34.49
CA CYS A 99 -21.07 -13.51 34.74
C CYS A 99 -20.74 -12.65 33.51
N SER A 100 -19.79 -11.72 33.64
CA SER A 100 -19.37 -10.82 32.56
C SER A 100 -18.93 -11.55 31.28
N ILE A 101 -18.38 -12.76 31.40
CA ILE A 101 -17.97 -13.61 30.27
C ILE A 101 -19.20 -14.09 29.47
N THR A 102 -20.27 -14.51 30.15
CA THR A 102 -21.53 -14.95 29.55
C THR A 102 -22.18 -13.84 28.71
N TYR A 103 -22.25 -12.63 29.25
CA TYR A 103 -22.84 -11.48 28.57
C TYR A 103 -21.96 -10.95 27.42
N ASN A 104 -20.64 -10.90 27.60
CA ASN A 104 -19.72 -10.46 26.54
C ASN A 104 -19.76 -11.40 25.34
N ALA A 105 -19.78 -12.73 25.55
CA ALA A 105 -19.84 -13.71 24.48
C ALA A 105 -21.15 -13.64 23.68
N CYS A 106 -22.31 -13.41 24.33
CA CYS A 106 -23.58 -13.24 23.62
C CYS A 106 -23.66 -11.92 22.82
N ILE A 107 -23.09 -10.84 23.36
CA ILE A 107 -23.02 -9.53 22.68
C ILE A 107 -22.12 -9.64 21.44
N VAL A 108 -20.96 -10.29 21.57
CA VAL A 108 -20.02 -10.52 20.46
C VAL A 108 -20.62 -11.46 19.42
N ALA A 109 -21.18 -12.59 19.83
CA ALA A 109 -21.74 -13.56 18.90
C ALA A 109 -22.88 -12.96 18.05
N ARG A 110 -23.71 -12.07 18.62
CA ARG A 110 -24.81 -11.40 17.89
C ARG A 110 -24.37 -10.19 17.05
N LEU A 111 -23.24 -9.56 17.35
CA LEU A 111 -22.68 -8.45 16.55
C LEU A 111 -21.99 -8.90 15.26
N TYR A 112 -21.67 -10.19 15.12
CA TYR A 112 -21.12 -10.77 13.88
C TYR A 112 -22.20 -11.18 12.84
N TYR A 113 -23.49 -10.90 13.10
CA TYR A 113 -24.57 -11.12 12.13
C TYR A 113 -24.71 -9.94 11.16
N THR A 114 -24.44 -10.16 9.87
CA THR A 114 -24.64 -9.19 8.78
C THR A 114 -26.05 -9.30 8.16
N GLY A 115 -27.08 -8.92 8.92
CA GLY A 115 -28.46 -8.81 8.43
C GLY A 115 -29.15 -7.52 8.94
N PRO A 116 -30.33 -7.14 8.40
CA PRO A 116 -30.97 -5.85 8.67
C PRO A 116 -31.34 -5.66 10.15
N PRO A 117 -31.47 -4.40 10.62
CA PRO A 117 -31.54 -4.07 12.04
C PRO A 117 -32.89 -4.48 12.64
N VAL A 118 -32.97 -5.68 13.21
CA VAL A 118 -34.02 -5.99 14.19
C VAL A 118 -33.54 -5.48 15.55
N THR A 119 -34.40 -4.66 16.16
CA THR A 119 -34.17 -3.86 17.36
C THR A 119 -33.59 -4.70 18.51
N CYS A 120 -32.39 -4.35 18.98
CA CYS A 120 -31.78 -4.99 20.14
C CYS A 120 -32.45 -4.46 21.42
N MET A 121 -33.52 -5.11 21.88
CA MET A 121 -33.97 -5.00 23.27
C MET A 121 -33.02 -5.83 24.14
N VAL A 122 -31.96 -5.21 24.67
CA VAL A 122 -31.19 -5.82 25.75
C VAL A 122 -32.04 -5.69 27.02
N ILE A 123 -32.75 -6.77 27.37
CA ILE A 123 -33.33 -6.92 28.71
C ILE A 123 -32.14 -7.18 29.64
N VAL A 124 -31.73 -6.18 30.41
CA VAL A 124 -30.92 -6.40 31.62
C VAL A 124 -31.92 -6.71 32.74
N PRO A 125 -32.05 -7.96 33.22
CA PRO A 125 -32.83 -8.19 34.41
C PRO A 125 -32.08 -7.55 35.57
N HIS A 126 -32.75 -6.67 36.30
CA HIS A 126 -32.26 -6.14 37.58
C HIS A 126 -32.28 -7.30 38.59
N PRO A 127 -31.14 -7.78 39.13
CA PRO A 127 -31.19 -8.63 40.30
C PRO A 127 -31.55 -7.72 41.46
N GLU A 128 -32.68 -7.95 42.12
CA GLU A 128 -32.99 -7.29 43.39
C GLU A 128 -31.85 -7.62 44.38
N GLY A 129 -31.02 -6.61 44.72
CA GLY A 129 -30.00 -6.72 45.76
C GLY A 129 -28.52 -6.50 45.36
N ALA A 130 -28.19 -6.10 44.12
CA ALA A 130 -26.79 -5.81 43.76
C ALA A 130 -26.41 -4.32 43.96
N ASP A 131 -25.29 -4.08 44.67
CA ASP A 131 -24.70 -2.75 44.96
C ASP A 131 -24.41 -1.93 43.69
N ALA A 132 -24.72 -0.63 43.74
CA ALA A 132 -24.64 0.34 42.64
C ALA A 132 -23.24 0.42 41.99
N GLN A 133 -22.17 0.13 42.74
CA GLN A 133 -20.81 0.06 42.18
C GLN A 133 -20.64 -1.07 41.15
N SER A 134 -21.34 -2.19 41.33
CA SER A 134 -21.24 -3.34 40.43
C SER A 134 -22.00 -3.14 39.11
N SER A 135 -23.09 -2.35 39.14
CA SER A 135 -23.87 -1.96 37.97
C SER A 135 -23.15 -0.92 37.11
N ALA A 136 -22.48 0.06 37.74
CA ALA A 136 -21.68 1.07 37.04
C ALA A 136 -20.45 0.47 36.35
N ALA A 137 -19.75 -0.46 37.00
CA ALA A 137 -18.60 -1.15 36.40
C ALA A 137 -19.01 -2.01 35.18
N ARG A 138 -20.19 -2.63 35.21
CA ARG A 138 -20.72 -3.42 34.09
C ARG A 138 -21.11 -2.51 32.92
N LEU A 139 -21.82 -1.42 33.18
CA LEU A 139 -22.19 -0.44 32.15
C LEU A 139 -20.95 0.18 31.49
N LEU A 140 -19.94 0.56 32.28
CA LEU A 140 -18.69 1.13 31.79
C LEU A 140 -17.90 0.11 30.96
N SER A 141 -17.88 -1.17 31.35
CA SER A 141 -17.22 -2.23 30.58
C SER A 141 -17.89 -2.47 29.22
N THR A 142 -19.23 -2.44 29.16
CA THR A 142 -20.00 -2.58 27.93
C THR A 142 -19.81 -1.36 27.02
N LEU A 143 -19.81 -0.15 27.58
CA LEU A 143 -19.56 1.09 26.83
C LEU A 143 -18.13 1.16 26.26
N LEU A 144 -17.13 0.79 27.06
CA LEU A 144 -15.73 0.72 26.60
C LEU A 144 -15.54 -0.36 25.53
N PHE A 145 -16.26 -1.49 25.62
CA PHE A 145 -16.23 -2.56 24.63
C PHE A 145 -16.90 -2.14 23.31
N LEU A 146 -18.04 -1.47 23.35
CA LEU A 146 -18.74 -0.95 22.18
C LEU A 146 -17.93 0.15 21.48
N TRP A 147 -17.25 1.01 22.24
CA TRP A 147 -16.36 2.04 21.72
C TRP A 147 -15.11 1.44 21.05
N LYS A 148 -14.46 0.46 21.71
CA LYS A 148 -13.28 -0.21 21.17
C LYS A 148 -13.55 -0.96 19.86
N ASN A 149 -14.81 -1.35 19.62
CA ASN A 149 -15.25 -2.08 18.42
C ASN A 149 -16.14 -1.26 17.46
N ARG A 150 -16.23 0.08 17.63
CA ARG A 150 -16.94 1.03 16.73
C ARG A 150 -18.41 0.68 16.40
N VAL A 151 -19.19 0.26 17.39
CA VAL A 151 -20.64 -0.01 17.20
C VAL A 151 -21.46 1.29 17.40
N THR A 152 -22.32 1.66 16.43
CA THR A 152 -23.20 2.83 16.50
C THR A 152 -24.38 2.61 17.47
N MET A 153 -24.53 3.50 18.46
CA MET A 153 -25.63 3.47 19.44
C MET A 153 -26.98 3.89 18.84
N PRO A 154 -28.10 3.22 19.13
CA PRO A 154 -29.44 3.70 18.78
C PRO A 154 -29.86 4.89 19.65
N SER A 155 -30.60 5.83 19.07
CA SER A 155 -31.06 7.10 19.66
C SER A 155 -32.04 7.00 20.85
N ARG A 156 -32.28 5.82 21.44
CA ARG A 156 -33.25 5.59 22.52
C ARG A 156 -32.65 5.11 23.86
N MET A 157 -31.36 5.35 24.09
CA MET A 157 -30.70 5.02 25.38
C MET A 157 -30.55 6.22 26.35
N HIS A 158 -31.40 7.26 26.22
CA HIS A 158 -31.35 8.44 27.11
C HIS A 158 -31.93 8.20 28.53
N THR A 159 -32.70 7.13 28.73
CA THR A 159 -33.42 6.90 29.99
C THR A 159 -32.56 6.40 31.16
N PRO A 160 -31.51 5.55 30.99
CA PRO A 160 -30.69 5.10 32.13
C PRO A 160 -29.73 6.18 32.67
N LEU A 161 -29.40 7.20 31.87
CA LEU A 161 -28.52 8.31 32.29
C LEU A 161 -29.24 9.34 33.19
N ALA A 162 -30.57 9.35 33.19
CA ALA A 162 -31.36 10.24 34.03
C ALA A 162 -31.41 9.78 35.50
N GLU A 163 -31.28 8.48 35.77
CA GLU A 163 -31.31 7.93 37.14
C GLU A 163 -29.95 8.09 37.88
N LEU A 164 -28.84 8.14 37.14
CA LEU A 164 -27.49 8.40 37.68
C LEU A 164 -27.27 9.84 38.17
N ARG A 165 -28.19 10.78 37.90
CA ARG A 165 -28.11 12.18 38.37
C ARG A 165 -28.28 12.35 39.88
N ARG A 166 -28.72 11.31 40.61
CA ARG A 166 -28.93 11.40 42.06
C ARG A 166 -27.69 11.17 42.91
N ASP A 167 -26.59 10.70 42.32
CA ASP A 167 -25.32 10.48 43.03
C ASP A 167 -24.20 11.30 42.39
N ALA A 168 -24.03 12.52 42.91
CA ALA A 168 -23.18 13.56 42.33
C ALA A 168 -21.71 13.14 42.22
N ILE A 169 -21.23 12.27 43.11
CA ILE A 169 -19.83 11.83 43.15
C ILE A 169 -19.54 10.83 42.02
N THR A 170 -20.46 9.89 41.77
CA THR A 170 -20.36 8.90 40.70
C THR A 170 -20.54 9.54 39.32
N TYR A 171 -21.44 10.54 39.21
CA TYR A 171 -21.61 11.33 37.99
C TYR A 171 -20.37 12.20 37.67
N HIS A 172 -19.78 12.86 38.67
CA HIS A 172 -18.53 13.61 38.49
C HIS A 172 -17.33 12.71 38.18
N ALA A 173 -17.25 11.51 38.76
CA ALA A 173 -16.17 10.56 38.47
C ALA A 173 -16.25 9.99 37.05
N CYS A 174 -17.46 9.74 36.53
CA CYS A 174 -17.66 9.35 35.13
C CYS A 174 -17.31 10.49 34.17
N ILE A 175 -17.77 11.72 34.42
CA ILE A 175 -17.42 12.88 33.58
C ILE A 175 -15.92 13.18 33.65
N MET A 176 -15.30 13.18 34.83
CA MET A 176 -13.85 13.42 34.96
C MET A 176 -13.00 12.31 34.34
N SER A 177 -13.49 11.06 34.31
CA SER A 177 -12.82 9.95 33.63
C SER A 177 -13.01 10.03 32.11
N CYS A 178 -14.15 10.49 31.62
CA CYS A 178 -14.37 10.82 30.21
C CYS A 178 -13.56 12.05 29.77
N GLU A 179 -13.50 13.11 30.57
CA GLU A 179 -12.73 14.34 30.30
C GLU A 179 -11.22 14.11 30.36
N LYS A 180 -10.72 13.20 31.22
CA LYS A 180 -9.30 12.77 31.18
C LYS A 180 -8.99 11.81 30.03
N LEU A 181 -9.98 11.20 29.40
CA LEU A 181 -9.84 10.41 28.17
C LEU A 181 -10.03 11.26 26.89
N GLU A 182 -10.44 12.54 27.02
CA GLU A 182 -10.67 13.48 25.91
C GLU A 182 -9.87 14.79 26.01
N HIS A 183 -8.60 14.72 26.41
CA HIS A 183 -7.65 15.80 26.09
C HIS A 183 -6.99 15.57 24.73
N ASN A 184 -7.77 15.82 23.67
CA ASN A 184 -7.32 16.44 22.42
C ASN A 184 -8.52 16.87 21.56
N SER A 185 -9.21 17.94 21.97
CA SER A 185 -9.64 19.09 21.13
C SER A 185 -10.75 19.89 21.84
N ASN A 186 -10.50 21.19 22.08
CA ASN A 186 -11.56 22.16 22.33
C ASN A 186 -12.23 22.45 20.96
N THR A 187 -13.55 22.53 20.79
CA THR A 187 -14.45 23.47 21.48
C THR A 187 -15.90 23.01 21.28
N PHE A 188 -16.71 22.90 22.34
CA PHE A 188 -18.17 23.07 22.23
C PHE A 188 -18.61 24.20 23.15
N ASN A 189 -19.19 25.24 22.56
CA ASN A 189 -20.02 26.21 23.28
C ASN A 189 -21.29 25.49 23.73
N VAL A 190 -21.45 25.27 25.02
CA VAL A 190 -22.74 24.85 25.60
C VAL A 190 -23.61 26.11 25.74
N LEU A 191 -24.53 26.28 24.79
CA LEU A 191 -25.72 27.12 24.99
C LEU A 191 -26.63 26.37 25.96
N TYR A 192 -26.82 26.91 27.16
CA TYR A 192 -27.83 26.43 28.10
C TYR A 192 -29.22 26.74 27.54
N SER A 193 -29.97 25.73 27.10
CA SER A 193 -31.43 25.77 27.14
C SER A 193 -31.87 25.14 28.46
N VAL A 194 -32.11 25.98 29.47
CA VAL A 194 -32.86 25.57 30.65
C VAL A 194 -34.32 25.51 30.20
N ASP A 195 -34.85 24.30 30.02
CA ASP A 195 -36.29 24.13 29.88
C ASP A 195 -36.90 24.24 31.29
N ILE A 196 -37.39 25.43 31.62
CA ILE A 196 -38.20 25.67 32.81
C ILE A 196 -39.64 25.34 32.43
N GLU A 197 -39.98 24.05 32.38
CA GLU A 197 -41.38 23.65 32.54
C GLU A 197 -41.70 23.62 34.04
N GLY A 198 -42.10 24.78 34.52
CA GLY A 198 -42.59 24.97 35.86
C GLY A 198 -42.94 26.44 36.02
N TYR A 199 -44.18 26.77 35.68
CA TYR A 199 -44.98 27.97 36.01
C TYR A 199 -45.65 28.62 34.78
N PHE A 200 -46.99 28.55 34.78
CA PHE A 200 -47.98 29.18 33.89
C PHE A 200 -48.11 28.53 32.50
N GLY A 201 -49.24 27.98 32.05
CA GLY A 201 -50.65 28.35 32.30
C GLY A 201 -51.24 28.87 30.98
N GLN A 202 -52.12 28.07 30.38
CA GLN A 202 -52.97 28.30 29.19
C GLN A 202 -52.94 29.69 28.50
N ALA A 203 -52.68 29.72 27.17
CA ALA A 203 -53.48 30.47 26.18
C ALA A 203 -52.97 30.23 24.74
N GLU A 204 -53.90 30.32 23.79
CA GLU A 204 -53.82 30.01 22.36
C GLU A 204 -52.95 30.98 21.51
N GLY A 205 -52.45 30.49 20.36
CA GLY A 205 -52.29 31.29 19.14
C GLY A 205 -50.87 31.77 18.75
N SER A 206 -50.32 31.17 17.68
CA SER A 206 -49.33 31.69 16.70
C SER A 206 -48.04 32.40 17.18
N PRO A 207 -46.82 31.96 16.77
CA PRO A 207 -45.60 32.72 17.02
C PRO A 207 -45.39 33.84 15.97
N LYS A 208 -45.27 35.08 16.44
CA LYS A 208 -44.72 36.21 15.65
C LYS A 208 -43.20 36.29 15.78
N MET A 209 -42.54 36.50 14.64
CA MET A 209 -41.12 36.89 14.48
C MET A 209 -40.78 38.18 15.25
N ILE A 210 -39.57 38.24 15.81
CA ILE A 210 -38.82 39.50 15.97
C ILE A 210 -37.43 39.32 15.36
N GLN A 211 -37.10 40.21 14.43
CA GLN A 211 -35.88 40.28 13.62
C GLN A 211 -35.05 41.47 14.12
N LEU A 212 -33.72 41.34 14.26
CA LEU A 212 -32.81 42.49 14.44
C LEU A 212 -31.55 42.26 13.60
N GLY A 213 -31.29 43.18 12.66
CA GLY A 213 -30.20 43.13 11.69
C GLY A 213 -29.10 44.18 11.90
N LEU A 214 -27.90 43.81 11.44
CA LEU A 214 -26.79 44.57 10.81
C LEU A 214 -26.39 45.97 11.30
N PHE A 215 -25.10 46.16 11.61
CA PHE A 215 -24.37 47.40 11.30
C PHE A 215 -22.86 47.18 10.98
N ARG A 216 -22.41 47.82 9.89
CA ARG A 216 -21.02 48.08 9.47
C ARG A 216 -20.46 49.30 10.22
N GLY A 217 -19.15 49.37 10.45
CA GLY A 217 -18.49 50.55 11.04
C GLY A 217 -17.53 51.27 10.07
N SER A 218 -17.57 52.61 10.06
CA SER A 218 -16.50 53.49 9.59
C SER A 218 -16.47 54.82 10.35
N SER A 219 -15.26 55.40 10.44
CA SER A 219 -14.87 56.78 10.79
C SER A 219 -14.82 57.21 12.27
N GLY A 220 -13.91 58.13 12.60
CA GLY A 220 -13.59 58.56 13.96
C GLY A 220 -13.40 60.08 14.18
N SER A 221 -12.80 60.39 15.34
CA SER A 221 -12.20 61.64 15.84
C SER A 221 -12.98 62.53 16.86
N SER A 222 -12.19 63.05 17.82
CA SER A 222 -12.37 64.20 18.74
C SER A 222 -13.06 64.05 20.13
N THR A 223 -12.24 63.74 21.16
CA THR A 223 -11.91 64.50 22.42
C THR A 223 -12.98 65.32 23.21
N PRO A 224 -12.74 65.69 24.51
CA PRO A 224 -12.40 64.89 25.72
C PRO A 224 -13.07 65.44 27.03
N LEU A 225 -12.71 64.87 28.22
CA LEU A 225 -12.70 65.42 29.62
C LEU A 225 -13.57 64.66 30.66
N PRO A 226 -13.25 64.67 31.98
CA PRO A 226 -11.97 64.35 32.65
C PRO A 226 -12.21 63.49 33.96
N PRO A 227 -11.39 63.50 35.05
CA PRO A 227 -10.37 62.47 35.28
C PRO A 227 -10.34 61.84 36.72
N LYS A 228 -9.48 60.81 36.87
CA LYS A 228 -8.64 60.44 38.03
C LYS A 228 -9.30 60.17 39.41
N THR A 229 -9.00 59.00 39.97
CA THR A 229 -7.94 58.87 41.01
C THR A 229 -7.39 57.45 41.12
N SER A 230 -6.08 57.40 41.30
CA SER A 230 -5.13 56.29 41.47
C SER A 230 -5.00 55.86 42.95
N LEU A 231 -4.57 54.64 43.34
CA LEU A 231 -3.16 54.27 43.57
C LEU A 231 -3.02 52.90 44.32
N ARG A 232 -1.97 52.14 43.94
CA ARG A 232 -1.04 51.25 44.72
C ARG A 232 -1.55 49.88 45.28
N LYS A 233 -1.00 48.70 44.90
CA LYS A 233 0.36 48.05 45.04
C LYS A 233 0.60 47.37 46.44
N PRO A 234 1.53 46.39 46.62
CA PRO A 234 1.50 44.95 46.24
C PRO A 234 2.05 43.99 47.36
N VAL A 235 1.99 42.65 47.22
CA VAL A 235 2.86 41.72 48.01
C VAL A 235 3.33 40.51 47.16
N ARG A 236 4.61 40.17 47.32
CA ARG A 236 5.43 39.10 46.70
C ARG A 236 5.40 37.77 47.48
N ARG A 237 6.00 36.73 46.86
CA ARG A 237 6.63 35.47 47.40
C ARG A 237 5.70 34.24 47.43
N ALA A 238 6.14 33.00 47.21
CA ALA A 238 7.42 32.38 46.81
C ALA A 238 7.11 30.95 46.34
N PHE A 239 7.92 30.40 45.43
CA PHE A 239 7.97 28.97 45.11
C PHE A 239 9.27 28.44 45.67
N ASP A 240 9.18 27.51 46.63
CA ASP A 240 10.20 26.51 47.00
C ASP A 240 9.53 25.48 47.91
N ALA A 241 9.55 24.20 47.52
CA ALA A 241 9.42 23.07 48.43
C ALA A 241 9.99 21.80 47.78
N GLU A 242 10.98 21.24 48.44
CA GLU A 242 11.79 20.08 48.09
C GLU A 242 11.08 18.73 48.27
N ALA A 243 11.61 17.74 47.55
CA ALA A 243 11.75 16.31 47.84
C ALA A 243 11.08 15.70 49.08
N TRP A 244 10.27 14.65 48.86
CA TRP A 244 10.19 13.49 49.77
C TRP A 244 10.31 12.18 48.96
N MET A 245 11.43 11.48 49.17
CA MET A 245 11.71 10.12 48.73
C MET A 245 10.95 9.11 49.60
N PHE A 246 10.36 8.07 48.98
CA PHE A 246 10.24 6.76 49.61
C PHE A 246 10.84 5.68 48.70
N ARG A 247 11.90 5.06 49.22
CA ARG A 247 12.49 3.81 48.73
C ARG A 247 11.57 2.64 49.07
N VAL A 248 11.21 1.82 48.09
CA VAL A 248 10.91 0.40 48.30
C VAL A 248 11.71 -0.39 47.26
N GLN A 249 12.56 -1.31 47.73
CA GLN A 249 13.40 -2.19 46.92
C GLN A 249 12.58 -3.27 46.18
N PRO A 250 13.10 -3.81 45.05
CA PRO A 250 12.37 -4.75 44.21
C PRO A 250 12.44 -6.17 44.78
N ARG A 251 11.27 -6.76 45.06
CA ARG A 251 11.13 -8.21 45.25
C ARG A 251 10.06 -8.73 44.30
N VAL A 252 10.54 -9.51 43.32
CA VAL A 252 9.88 -10.64 42.63
C VAL A 252 8.36 -10.50 42.41
N VAL A 253 7.97 -10.01 41.22
CA VAL A 253 6.64 -10.25 40.65
C VAL A 253 6.82 -11.04 39.35
N PRO A 254 6.15 -12.18 39.14
CA PRO A 254 6.45 -13.09 38.05
C PRO A 254 5.99 -12.58 36.67
N ARG A 255 6.85 -12.81 35.68
CA ARG A 255 6.74 -12.96 34.19
C ARG A 255 5.37 -13.07 33.45
N ALA A 256 4.23 -12.60 33.97
CA ALA A 256 2.91 -12.85 33.37
C ALA A 256 2.20 -11.62 32.74
N VAL A 257 2.89 -10.49 32.50
CA VAL A 257 2.26 -9.26 31.94
C VAL A 257 2.89 -8.80 30.62
N TRP A 258 3.54 -9.69 29.87
CA TRP A 258 4.12 -9.38 28.55
C TRP A 258 3.62 -10.29 27.42
N GLN A 259 2.34 -10.69 27.47
CA GLN A 259 1.75 -11.57 26.47
C GLN A 259 0.27 -11.29 26.13
N ILE A 260 -0.16 -10.03 26.23
CA ILE A 260 -1.43 -9.57 25.64
C ILE A 260 -1.10 -8.37 24.75
N GLY A 261 -0.53 -8.68 23.57
CA GLY A 261 -0.10 -7.69 22.60
C GLY A 261 0.13 -8.29 21.22
N CYS A 262 -0.60 -9.36 20.84
CA CYS A 262 -0.47 -10.01 19.52
C CYS A 262 -1.79 -10.62 18.97
N VAL A 263 -2.97 -10.10 19.30
CA VAL A 263 -4.24 -10.57 18.65
C VAL A 263 -5.01 -9.42 17.98
N CYS A 264 -4.36 -8.29 17.69
CA CYS A 264 -4.94 -7.24 16.84
C CYS A 264 -3.99 -6.92 15.68
N LEU A 265 -3.71 -7.91 14.82
CA LEU A 265 -3.14 -7.70 13.49
C LEU A 265 -3.66 -8.82 12.56
N ALA A 266 -4.96 -8.79 12.28
CA ALA A 266 -5.57 -9.50 11.14
C ALA A 266 -6.59 -8.59 10.44
N SER A 267 -6.41 -7.27 10.54
CA SER A 267 -7.19 -6.26 9.83
C SER A 267 -6.27 -5.10 9.43
N ASN A 268 -5.13 -5.44 8.81
CA ASN A 268 -4.33 -4.49 8.02
C ASN A 268 -4.82 -4.41 6.56
N CYS A 269 -6.03 -4.87 6.27
CA CYS A 269 -6.69 -4.53 5.02
C CYS A 269 -7.05 -3.05 5.10
N ILE A 270 -6.32 -2.21 4.36
CA ILE A 270 -6.75 -0.85 4.07
C ILE A 270 -8.02 -0.98 3.22
N GLY A 271 -9.17 -1.10 3.90
CA GLY A 271 -10.45 -0.90 3.25
C GLY A 271 -10.46 0.53 2.78
N VAL A 272 -10.29 0.76 1.48
CA VAL A 272 -10.54 2.06 0.90
C VAL A 272 -12.05 2.25 0.92
N GLY A 273 -12.57 2.66 2.09
CA GLY A 273 -13.94 3.13 2.22
C GLY A 273 -14.08 4.41 1.41
N PHE A 274 -14.30 4.28 0.11
CA PHE A 274 -14.79 5.39 -0.69
C PHE A 274 -16.23 5.61 -0.26
N ALA A 275 -16.47 6.62 0.58
CA ALA A 275 -17.82 6.95 1.04
C ALA A 275 -18.82 7.22 -0.11
N LEU A 276 -18.31 7.42 -1.34
CA LEU A 276 -19.07 7.64 -2.55
C LEU A 276 -19.73 6.39 -3.15
N LEU A 277 -19.16 5.21 -2.94
CA LEU A 277 -19.64 3.97 -3.55
C LEU A 277 -20.10 3.03 -2.46
N GLN A 278 -21.41 2.73 -2.45
CA GLN A 278 -22.00 1.67 -1.63
C GLN A 278 -22.77 0.69 -2.52
N PRO A 279 -22.07 -0.18 -3.28
CA PRO A 279 -22.73 -1.11 -4.19
C PRO A 279 -23.65 -2.12 -3.50
N GLY A 280 -23.37 -2.47 -2.24
CA GLY A 280 -24.14 -3.46 -1.49
C GLY A 280 -23.92 -4.89 -1.99
N ALA A 281 -24.79 -5.81 -1.55
CA ALA A 281 -24.75 -7.20 -1.98
C ALA A 281 -25.08 -7.34 -3.48
N ALA A 282 -24.45 -8.32 -4.13
CA ALA A 282 -24.77 -8.71 -5.49
C ALA A 282 -25.95 -9.70 -5.49
N GLU A 283 -26.82 -9.56 -6.49
CA GLU A 283 -27.94 -10.46 -6.73
C GLU A 283 -27.89 -10.99 -8.16
N GLY A 284 -28.18 -12.29 -8.29
CA GLY A 284 -28.31 -12.98 -9.57
C GLY A 284 -29.76 -13.42 -9.79
N SER A 285 -30.26 -13.24 -11.00
CA SER A 285 -31.62 -13.67 -11.36
C SER A 285 -31.64 -14.33 -12.74
N GLU A 286 -32.29 -15.49 -12.81
CA GLU A 286 -32.63 -16.14 -14.06
C GLU A 286 -33.90 -15.52 -14.62
N LEU A 287 -33.83 -14.94 -15.83
CA LEU A 287 -34.96 -14.26 -16.47
C LEU A 287 -35.69 -15.19 -17.44
N SER A 288 -34.93 -15.93 -18.27
CA SER A 288 -35.48 -16.96 -19.16
C SER A 288 -34.39 -17.93 -19.57
N THR A 289 -34.68 -19.23 -19.57
CA THR A 289 -33.76 -20.26 -20.05
C THR A 289 -34.46 -21.20 -21.01
N SER A 290 -33.89 -21.37 -22.19
CA SER A 290 -34.29 -22.36 -23.18
C SER A 290 -33.05 -22.81 -23.96
N PRO A 291 -33.06 -23.99 -24.59
CA PRO A 291 -31.93 -24.47 -25.39
C PRO A 291 -31.49 -23.53 -26.53
N GLU A 292 -32.34 -22.58 -26.92
CA GLU A 292 -32.06 -21.63 -28.01
C GLU A 292 -31.83 -20.18 -27.53
N ALA A 293 -32.16 -19.86 -26.28
CA ALA A 293 -32.05 -18.51 -25.71
C ALA A 293 -31.98 -18.55 -24.18
N TRP A 294 -30.93 -17.94 -23.62
CA TRP A 294 -30.69 -17.74 -22.20
C TRP A 294 -30.71 -16.24 -21.86
N SER A 295 -31.22 -15.87 -20.69
CA SER A 295 -31.23 -14.50 -20.20
C SER A 295 -31.07 -14.50 -18.68
N PHE A 296 -30.03 -13.82 -18.21
CA PHE A 296 -29.73 -13.64 -16.78
C PHE A 296 -29.49 -12.16 -16.47
N SER A 297 -29.70 -11.79 -15.22
CA SER A 297 -29.35 -10.47 -14.68
C SER A 297 -28.43 -10.63 -13.47
N LEU A 298 -27.32 -9.88 -13.45
CA LEU A 298 -26.46 -9.69 -12.29
C LEU A 298 -26.51 -8.22 -11.90
N HIS A 299 -26.89 -7.91 -10.66
CA HIS A 299 -27.07 -6.52 -10.27
C HIS A 299 -26.80 -6.25 -8.79
N ASN A 300 -26.63 -4.97 -8.47
CA ASN A 300 -26.57 -4.45 -7.10
C ASN A 300 -27.11 -3.01 -7.07
N ALA A 301 -26.77 -2.22 -6.06
CA ALA A 301 -27.26 -0.84 -5.92
C ALA A 301 -26.71 0.14 -6.98
N VAL A 302 -25.55 -0.13 -7.58
CA VAL A 302 -24.88 0.82 -8.50
C VAL A 302 -24.85 0.36 -9.95
N LEU A 303 -24.99 -0.95 -10.21
CA LEU A 303 -24.99 -1.48 -11.57
C LEU A 303 -26.01 -2.59 -11.80
N GLU A 304 -26.37 -2.80 -13.05
CA GLU A 304 -27.08 -3.98 -13.55
C GLU A 304 -26.46 -4.42 -14.87
N ALA A 305 -26.14 -5.71 -14.98
CA ALA A 305 -25.66 -6.36 -16.18
C ALA A 305 -26.69 -7.40 -16.63
N ARG A 306 -27.26 -7.23 -17.82
CA ARG A 306 -28.11 -8.23 -18.46
C ARG A 306 -27.31 -9.00 -19.49
N ILE A 307 -27.27 -10.32 -19.35
CA ILE A 307 -26.50 -11.25 -20.17
C ILE A 307 -27.49 -12.11 -20.94
N THR A 308 -27.40 -12.11 -22.28
CA THR A 308 -28.39 -12.79 -23.13
C THR A 308 -27.72 -13.70 -24.15
N SER A 309 -28.44 -14.71 -24.63
CA SER A 309 -28.06 -15.48 -25.81
C SER A 309 -29.27 -15.63 -26.73
N ARG A 310 -29.03 -15.83 -28.02
CA ARG A 310 -30.08 -16.13 -29.00
C ARG A 310 -29.52 -16.98 -30.12
N ALA A 311 -30.29 -17.98 -30.55
CA ALA A 311 -29.88 -18.96 -31.55
C ALA A 311 -28.52 -19.62 -31.21
N GLY A 312 -28.29 -19.86 -29.92
CA GLY A 312 -27.07 -20.47 -29.43
C GLY A 312 -25.82 -19.60 -29.54
N VAL A 313 -25.91 -18.27 -29.75
CA VAL A 313 -24.75 -17.36 -29.70
C VAL A 313 -24.89 -16.44 -28.49
N LEU A 314 -23.81 -16.25 -27.72
CA LEU A 314 -23.80 -15.27 -26.62
C LEU A 314 -24.04 -13.89 -27.22
N GLN A 315 -25.19 -13.30 -26.92
CA GLN A 315 -25.55 -11.96 -27.35
C GLN A 315 -25.11 -10.95 -26.28
N ARG A 316 -24.67 -9.79 -26.75
CA ARG A 316 -24.58 -8.49 -26.06
C ARG A 316 -24.78 -8.50 -24.54
N ILE A 317 -23.75 -8.10 -23.79
CA ILE A 317 -23.92 -7.64 -22.40
C ILE A 317 -24.47 -6.23 -22.42
N GLN A 318 -25.61 -6.02 -21.75
CA GLN A 318 -26.14 -4.70 -21.48
C GLN A 318 -25.77 -4.29 -20.06
N LEU A 319 -24.81 -3.37 -19.92
CA LEU A 319 -24.41 -2.82 -18.61
C LEU A 319 -25.09 -1.47 -18.38
N THR A 320 -25.72 -1.32 -17.22
CA THR A 320 -26.41 -0.10 -16.79
C THR A 320 -25.70 0.47 -15.57
N ASN A 321 -25.33 1.75 -15.64
CA ASN A 321 -24.91 2.52 -14.47
C ASN A 321 -26.16 3.07 -13.78
N LYS A 322 -26.55 2.48 -12.65
CA LYS A 322 -27.76 2.89 -11.91
C LYS A 322 -27.62 4.27 -11.26
N LEU A 323 -26.39 4.77 -11.10
CA LEU A 323 -26.13 6.10 -10.52
C LEU A 323 -26.42 7.23 -11.50
N SER A 324 -26.16 7.01 -12.79
CA SER A 324 -26.42 8.01 -13.84
C SER A 324 -27.64 7.68 -14.70
N GLY A 325 -28.15 6.44 -14.62
CA GLY A 325 -29.21 5.93 -15.49
C GLY A 325 -28.74 5.64 -16.92
N ARG A 326 -27.44 5.70 -17.19
CA ARG A 326 -26.88 5.46 -18.53
C ARG A 326 -26.58 3.99 -18.77
N GLU A 327 -26.62 3.63 -20.03
CA GLU A 327 -26.37 2.27 -20.51
C GLU A 327 -25.12 2.26 -21.39
N LEU A 328 -24.24 1.29 -21.17
CA LEU A 328 -23.15 1.00 -22.09
C LEU A 328 -23.78 0.44 -23.38
N PRO A 329 -23.47 0.99 -24.57
CA PRO A 329 -23.96 0.44 -25.81
C PRO A 329 -23.61 -1.04 -25.93
N PRO A 330 -24.50 -1.87 -26.49
CA PRO A 330 -24.24 -3.29 -26.63
C PRO A 330 -22.93 -3.57 -27.38
N ALA A 331 -22.11 -4.46 -26.82
CA ALA A 331 -20.79 -4.82 -27.35
C ALA A 331 -20.73 -6.30 -27.76
N ASP A 332 -19.79 -6.65 -28.64
CA ASP A 332 -19.47 -8.05 -28.94
C ASP A 332 -18.50 -8.56 -27.86
N VAL A 333 -18.89 -9.66 -27.20
CA VAL A 333 -18.35 -10.11 -25.89
C VAL A 333 -17.31 -11.22 -26.00
N LEU A 334 -17.15 -11.81 -27.19
CA LEU A 334 -16.14 -12.83 -27.44
C LEU A 334 -15.84 -12.91 -28.94
N LEU A 335 -14.66 -12.42 -29.33
CA LEU A 335 -14.14 -12.48 -30.68
C LEU A 335 -12.74 -13.10 -30.63
N ALA A 336 -12.66 -14.40 -30.89
CA ALA A 336 -11.38 -15.08 -31.02
C ALA A 336 -10.93 -15.08 -32.49
N ARG A 337 -9.70 -14.62 -32.74
CA ARG A 337 -9.01 -14.86 -34.01
C ARG A 337 -7.99 -15.98 -33.79
N LEU A 338 -8.38 -17.19 -34.20
CA LEU A 338 -7.56 -18.38 -34.02
C LEU A 338 -6.43 -18.44 -35.07
N PRO A 339 -5.30 -19.11 -34.77
CA PRO A 339 -4.19 -19.28 -35.70
C PRO A 339 -4.64 -19.79 -37.08
N GLY A 340 -4.05 -19.24 -38.15
CA GLY A 340 -4.33 -19.64 -39.53
C GLY A 340 -5.66 -19.14 -40.13
N GLN A 341 -6.42 -18.27 -39.44
CA GLN A 341 -7.72 -17.78 -39.93
C GLN A 341 -7.70 -16.32 -40.43
N ALA A 342 -8.13 -16.12 -41.68
CA ALA A 342 -8.32 -14.81 -42.30
C ALA A 342 -9.68 -14.19 -41.90
N ASP A 343 -9.61 -13.03 -41.21
CA ASP A 343 -10.57 -11.93 -41.08
C ASP A 343 -12.05 -12.18 -40.70
N ALA A 344 -12.50 -13.41 -40.46
CA ALA A 344 -13.86 -13.66 -39.97
C ALA A 344 -13.85 -14.12 -38.51
N ALA A 345 -14.25 -13.23 -37.59
CA ALA A 345 -14.48 -13.59 -36.19
C ALA A 345 -15.41 -14.82 -36.11
N ALA A 346 -14.97 -15.85 -35.40
CA ALA A 346 -15.78 -17.05 -35.22
C ALA A 346 -16.66 -16.89 -33.98
N HIS A 347 -17.98 -16.98 -34.16
CA HIS A 347 -18.90 -16.99 -33.03
C HIS A 347 -18.95 -18.39 -32.41
N LEU A 348 -18.45 -18.50 -31.18
CA LEU A 348 -18.62 -19.66 -30.32
C LEU A 348 -20.12 -19.83 -30.00
N ARG A 349 -20.63 -21.06 -30.14
CA ARG A 349 -22.02 -21.38 -29.84
C ARG A 349 -22.16 -21.80 -28.39
N VAL A 350 -23.03 -21.15 -27.63
CA VAL A 350 -23.37 -21.51 -26.26
C VAL A 350 -24.09 -22.85 -26.26
N VAL A 351 -23.50 -23.82 -25.56
CA VAL A 351 -24.04 -25.16 -25.31
C VAL A 351 -24.85 -25.16 -24.03
N GLU A 352 -24.34 -24.49 -23.00
CA GLU A 352 -24.97 -24.41 -21.69
C GLU A 352 -24.65 -23.07 -21.03
N MET A 353 -25.59 -22.53 -20.26
CA MET A 353 -25.37 -21.35 -19.43
C MET A 353 -26.04 -21.50 -18.08
N LYS A 354 -25.30 -21.23 -17.00
CA LYS A 354 -25.73 -21.45 -15.62
C LYS A 354 -25.45 -20.22 -14.76
N LEU A 355 -26.41 -19.91 -13.89
CA LEU A 355 -26.22 -18.97 -12.80
C LEU A 355 -25.73 -19.73 -11.57
N SER A 356 -24.67 -19.26 -10.93
CA SER A 356 -24.10 -19.84 -9.72
C SER A 356 -23.79 -18.78 -8.68
N ARG A 357 -23.91 -19.16 -7.41
CA ARG A 357 -23.41 -18.35 -6.30
C ARG A 357 -21.91 -18.55 -6.20
N ILE A 358 -21.20 -17.47 -5.90
CA ILE A 358 -19.76 -17.51 -5.66
C ILE A 358 -19.49 -17.47 -4.16
N GLU A 359 -18.75 -18.45 -3.69
CA GLU A 359 -18.36 -18.56 -2.29
C GLU A 359 -17.11 -17.71 -1.99
N PRO A 360 -17.03 -17.08 -0.80
CA PRO A 360 -15.89 -16.29 -0.39
C PRO A 360 -14.70 -17.18 -0.02
N GLN A 361 -13.51 -16.74 -0.39
CA GLN A 361 -12.24 -17.38 -0.04
C GLN A 361 -11.63 -16.66 1.16
N ALA A 362 -11.89 -17.16 2.38
CA ALA A 362 -11.55 -16.47 3.63
C ALA A 362 -10.06 -16.08 3.81
N ASN A 363 -9.14 -16.76 3.12
CA ASN A 363 -7.69 -16.54 3.23
C ASN A 363 -7.05 -15.96 1.94
N ALA A 364 -7.86 -15.48 1.00
CA ALA A 364 -7.32 -14.84 -0.20
C ALA A 364 -6.66 -13.50 0.14
N SER A 365 -5.49 -13.23 -0.45
CA SER A 365 -4.83 -11.93 -0.32
C SER A 365 -5.56 -10.83 -1.08
N GLN A 366 -6.15 -11.20 -2.22
CA GLN A 366 -6.98 -10.32 -3.04
C GLN A 366 -8.34 -10.11 -2.38
N MET A 367 -8.72 -8.86 -2.18
CA MET A 367 -9.92 -8.50 -1.42
C MET A 367 -11.20 -9.04 -2.06
N SER A 368 -11.36 -8.94 -3.38
CA SER A 368 -12.61 -9.39 -4.04
C SER A 368 -12.86 -10.90 -3.93
N LEU A 369 -11.81 -11.72 -3.83
CA LEU A 369 -11.94 -13.15 -3.62
C LEU A 369 -12.47 -13.51 -2.22
N THR A 370 -12.29 -12.63 -1.23
CA THR A 370 -12.86 -12.81 0.12
C THR A 370 -14.36 -12.52 0.19
N MET A 371 -14.96 -12.05 -0.91
CA MET A 371 -16.36 -11.64 -0.97
C MET A 371 -17.19 -12.66 -1.75
N SER A 372 -18.42 -12.87 -1.28
CA SER A 372 -19.43 -13.63 -2.02
C SER A 372 -19.84 -12.88 -3.29
N GLY A 373 -20.62 -13.54 -4.14
CA GLY A 373 -21.21 -12.91 -5.31
C GLY A 373 -22.03 -13.88 -6.14
N TRP A 374 -22.24 -13.51 -7.39
CA TRP A 374 -22.94 -14.30 -8.38
C TRP A 374 -22.15 -14.34 -9.69
N SER A 375 -22.17 -15.50 -10.35
CA SER A 375 -21.53 -15.73 -11.64
C SER A 375 -22.52 -16.30 -12.63
N VAL A 376 -22.43 -15.88 -13.88
CA VAL A 376 -23.02 -16.58 -15.02
C VAL A 376 -21.89 -17.25 -15.77
N VAL A 377 -21.93 -18.58 -15.89
CA VAL A 377 -20.93 -19.36 -16.63
C VAL A 377 -21.59 -19.95 -17.87
N ALA A 378 -20.96 -19.76 -19.02
CA ALA A 378 -21.37 -20.31 -20.30
C ALA A 378 -20.30 -21.26 -20.84
N MET A 379 -20.71 -22.48 -21.18
CA MET A 379 -19.91 -23.41 -21.97
C MET A 379 -20.25 -23.21 -23.44
N MET A 380 -19.23 -23.10 -24.29
CA MET A 380 -19.40 -22.83 -25.70
C MET A 380 -18.56 -23.77 -26.57
N GLU A 381 -19.00 -23.98 -27.81
CA GLU A 381 -18.32 -24.81 -28.80
C GLU A 381 -18.23 -24.11 -30.16
N LEU A 382 -17.12 -24.33 -30.86
CA LEU A 382 -16.92 -23.94 -32.25
C LEU A 382 -16.42 -25.16 -33.02
N ARG A 383 -17.22 -25.60 -33.99
CA ARG A 383 -16.85 -26.66 -34.95
C ARG A 383 -16.72 -26.05 -36.33
N ARG A 384 -15.53 -26.17 -36.95
CA ARG A 384 -15.26 -25.76 -38.33
C ARG A 384 -14.31 -26.76 -38.99
N GLY A 385 -14.80 -27.51 -39.98
CA GLY A 385 -14.00 -28.55 -40.63
C GLY A 385 -13.55 -29.61 -39.62
N ALA A 386 -12.25 -29.93 -39.61
CA ALA A 386 -11.63 -30.84 -38.65
C ALA A 386 -11.31 -30.21 -37.28
N SER A 387 -11.38 -28.88 -37.15
CA SER A 387 -11.06 -28.19 -35.89
C SER A 387 -12.28 -28.07 -34.99
N HIS A 388 -12.12 -28.55 -33.75
CA HIS A 388 -13.12 -28.43 -32.68
C HIS A 388 -12.52 -27.68 -31.49
N TRP A 389 -13.18 -26.60 -31.07
CA TRP A 389 -12.79 -25.78 -29.92
C TRP A 389 -13.94 -25.72 -28.93
N THR A 390 -13.61 -25.78 -27.65
CA THR A 390 -14.53 -25.47 -26.55
C THR A 390 -14.11 -24.15 -25.90
N ALA A 391 -15.03 -23.48 -25.22
CA ALA A 391 -14.70 -22.33 -24.40
C ALA A 391 -15.54 -22.30 -23.12
N VAL A 392 -14.91 -21.92 -22.02
CA VAL A 392 -15.60 -21.54 -20.78
C VAL A 392 -15.55 -20.03 -20.68
N TRP A 393 -16.72 -19.41 -20.63
CA TRP A 393 -16.86 -17.98 -20.45
C TRP A 393 -17.59 -17.71 -19.14
N SER A 394 -17.22 -16.65 -18.43
CA SER A 394 -17.92 -16.25 -17.21
C SER A 394 -18.10 -14.74 -17.10
N ALA A 395 -19.16 -14.35 -16.39
CA ALA A 395 -19.40 -13.00 -15.90
C ALA A 395 -19.65 -13.04 -14.40
N GLU A 396 -18.80 -12.37 -13.62
CA GLU A 396 -18.86 -12.35 -12.15
C GLU A 396 -19.17 -10.95 -11.62
N LEU A 397 -20.14 -10.89 -10.70
CA LEU A 397 -20.41 -9.72 -9.87
C LEU A 397 -20.25 -10.10 -8.39
N ARG A 398 -19.24 -9.52 -7.74
CA ARG A 398 -18.97 -9.71 -6.30
C ARG A 398 -19.71 -8.67 -5.46
N ASP A 399 -20.01 -9.03 -4.22
CA ASP A 399 -20.57 -8.11 -3.23
C ASP A 399 -19.68 -6.88 -3.08
N GLY A 400 -20.29 -5.70 -3.11
CA GLY A 400 -19.59 -4.42 -3.00
C GLY A 400 -18.86 -3.98 -4.27
N SER A 401 -18.93 -4.68 -5.40
CA SER A 401 -18.24 -4.28 -6.63
C SER A 401 -19.01 -3.24 -7.46
N ASN A 402 -18.31 -2.25 -8.03
CA ASN A 402 -18.84 -1.33 -9.05
C ASN A 402 -18.49 -1.78 -10.48
N TYR A 403 -18.17 -3.07 -10.66
CA TYR A 403 -17.72 -3.65 -11.91
C TYR A 403 -18.17 -5.10 -12.03
N LEU A 404 -18.26 -5.55 -13.28
CA LEU A 404 -18.41 -6.93 -13.70
C LEU A 404 -17.06 -7.43 -14.22
N LYS A 405 -16.65 -8.63 -13.81
CA LYS A 405 -15.49 -9.33 -14.34
C LYS A 405 -15.94 -10.32 -15.40
N LEU A 406 -15.35 -10.24 -16.58
CA LEU A 406 -15.54 -11.22 -17.64
C LEU A 406 -14.26 -12.04 -17.79
N ALA A 407 -14.39 -13.34 -17.98
CA ALA A 407 -13.26 -14.19 -18.32
C ALA A 407 -13.66 -15.15 -19.44
N ALA A 408 -12.69 -15.51 -20.28
CA ALA A 408 -12.86 -16.56 -21.26
C ALA A 408 -11.60 -17.43 -21.30
N GLN A 409 -11.80 -18.73 -21.35
CA GLN A 409 -10.77 -19.73 -21.61
C GLN A 409 -11.22 -20.60 -22.77
N LEU A 410 -10.48 -20.65 -23.88
CA LEU A 410 -10.77 -21.57 -24.98
C LEU A 410 -9.87 -22.80 -24.84
N ASN A 411 -10.32 -23.98 -25.24
CA ASN A 411 -9.49 -25.20 -25.29
C ASN A 411 -9.67 -25.87 -26.66
N GLN A 412 -8.58 -26.34 -27.26
CA GLN A 412 -8.65 -27.16 -28.46
C GLN A 412 -9.04 -28.59 -28.07
N VAL A 413 -10.03 -29.16 -28.76
CA VAL A 413 -10.41 -30.55 -28.57
C VAL A 413 -9.66 -31.36 -29.61
N THR A 414 -8.59 -32.03 -29.19
CA THR A 414 -7.94 -33.07 -30.00
C THR A 414 -8.87 -34.28 -30.03
N SER A 415 -9.19 -34.79 -31.22
CA SER A 415 -9.99 -36.01 -31.35
C SER A 415 -9.20 -37.19 -30.81
N GLU A 416 -9.76 -37.92 -29.83
CA GLU A 416 -9.41 -39.33 -29.58
C GLU A 416 -9.60 -40.07 -30.92
N GLY A 417 -8.50 -40.38 -31.60
CA GLY A 417 -8.49 -40.87 -32.98
C GLY A 417 -7.31 -40.40 -33.82
N ALA A 418 -6.45 -39.50 -33.31
CA ALA A 418 -5.20 -39.16 -33.98
C ALA A 418 -4.15 -40.30 -33.93
N GLU A 419 -4.28 -41.25 -32.99
CA GLU A 419 -3.41 -42.44 -32.94
C GLU A 419 -3.70 -43.44 -34.10
N GLU A 420 -4.86 -43.37 -34.76
CA GLU A 420 -5.13 -44.20 -35.96
C GLU A 420 -4.69 -43.52 -37.27
N ALA A 421 -4.28 -42.24 -37.23
CA ALA A 421 -3.73 -41.52 -38.39
C ALA A 421 -2.20 -41.58 -38.45
N GLU A 422 -1.51 -41.79 -37.32
CA GLU A 422 -0.05 -41.96 -37.29
C GLU A 422 0.41 -43.30 -37.90
N GLU A 423 -0.40 -44.35 -37.90
CA GLU A 423 -0.07 -45.62 -38.59
C GLU A 423 -0.32 -45.58 -40.12
N ALA A 424 -0.83 -44.47 -40.67
CA ALA A 424 -1.06 -44.31 -42.12
C ALA A 424 0.00 -43.45 -42.83
N GLU A 425 0.98 -42.86 -42.11
CA GLU A 425 2.00 -41.97 -42.68
C GLU A 425 3.44 -42.53 -42.74
N GLU A 426 3.64 -43.84 -42.64
CA GLU A 426 4.96 -44.46 -42.91
C GLU A 426 5.36 -44.52 -44.41
N GLY A 427 4.63 -43.82 -45.29
CA GLY A 427 4.79 -43.90 -46.74
C GLY A 427 5.18 -42.61 -47.49
N LYS A 428 5.41 -41.48 -46.82
CA LYS A 428 5.64 -40.19 -47.48
C LYS A 428 7.14 -39.82 -47.52
N GLY A 429 7.60 -39.40 -48.71
CA GLY A 429 9.01 -39.15 -49.00
C GLY A 429 9.57 -37.92 -48.27
N LEU A 430 10.91 -37.86 -48.13
CA LEU A 430 11.66 -36.83 -47.40
C LEU A 430 11.23 -35.37 -47.67
N ALA A 431 10.76 -35.05 -48.88
CA ALA A 431 10.33 -33.70 -49.25
C ALA A 431 8.97 -33.31 -48.64
N GLU A 432 8.03 -34.25 -48.50
CA GLU A 432 6.74 -33.99 -47.85
C GLU A 432 6.89 -33.93 -46.33
N ALA A 433 7.88 -34.64 -45.77
CA ALA A 433 8.25 -34.54 -44.36
C ALA A 433 8.94 -33.21 -44.03
N GLU A 434 9.81 -32.68 -44.92
CA GLU A 434 10.38 -31.33 -44.79
C GLU A 434 9.30 -30.25 -44.92
N GLU A 435 8.37 -30.37 -45.88
CA GLU A 435 7.27 -29.41 -46.05
C GLU A 435 6.27 -29.46 -44.88
N ALA A 436 6.02 -30.65 -44.33
CA ALA A 436 5.22 -30.81 -43.10
C ALA A 436 5.94 -30.28 -41.86
N ALA A 437 7.26 -30.42 -41.77
CA ALA A 437 8.07 -29.85 -40.70
C ALA A 437 8.12 -28.31 -40.78
N GLU A 438 8.31 -27.74 -41.98
CA GLU A 438 8.23 -26.29 -42.20
C GLU A 438 6.82 -25.75 -41.93
N ALA A 439 5.77 -26.50 -42.30
CA ALA A 439 4.39 -26.12 -41.98
C ALA A 439 4.07 -26.22 -40.48
N ALA A 440 4.64 -27.21 -39.77
CA ALA A 440 4.53 -27.35 -38.32
C ALA A 440 5.29 -26.21 -37.61
N GLU A 441 6.50 -25.89 -38.05
CA GLU A 441 7.31 -24.78 -37.54
C GLU A 441 6.65 -23.42 -37.82
N ALA A 442 6.03 -23.24 -38.99
CA ALA A 442 5.23 -22.05 -39.32
C ALA A 442 3.92 -21.96 -38.52
N ALA A 443 3.30 -23.09 -38.16
CA ALA A 443 2.12 -23.13 -37.29
C ALA A 443 2.48 -22.88 -35.82
N GLU A 444 3.66 -23.34 -35.38
CA GLU A 444 4.22 -23.10 -34.05
C GLU A 444 4.62 -21.62 -33.87
N ALA A 445 5.00 -20.94 -34.95
CA ALA A 445 5.30 -19.51 -35.01
C ALA A 445 4.05 -18.59 -35.18
N ALA A 446 2.84 -19.13 -35.30
CA ALA A 446 1.64 -18.32 -35.58
C ALA A 446 1.09 -17.64 -34.31
N GLU A 447 1.14 -16.30 -34.23
CA GLU A 447 0.46 -15.54 -33.15
C GLU A 447 -1.06 -15.68 -33.25
N ALA A 448 -1.74 -15.95 -32.12
CA ALA A 448 -3.20 -15.77 -32.04
C ALA A 448 -3.54 -14.46 -31.32
N GLU A 449 -4.69 -13.89 -31.67
CA GLU A 449 -5.21 -12.71 -30.99
C GLU A 449 -6.58 -13.05 -30.38
N LEU A 450 -6.67 -12.92 -29.06
CA LEU A 450 -7.93 -13.05 -28.33
C LEU A 450 -8.49 -11.67 -28.01
N CYS A 451 -9.58 -11.30 -28.67
CA CYS A 451 -10.32 -10.07 -28.38
C CYS A 451 -11.58 -10.39 -27.58
N LEU A 452 -11.63 -9.98 -26.31
CA LEU A 452 -12.82 -10.20 -25.48
C LEU A 452 -13.89 -9.13 -25.66
N LEU A 453 -13.54 -7.97 -26.20
CA LEU A 453 -14.52 -6.90 -26.36
C LEU A 453 -14.20 -6.02 -27.55
N SER A 454 -15.19 -5.81 -28.41
CA SER A 454 -15.14 -4.74 -29.40
C SER A 454 -16.52 -4.13 -29.63
N GLY A 455 -16.54 -2.88 -30.06
CA GLY A 455 -17.79 -2.18 -30.32
C GLY A 455 -17.60 -0.71 -30.65
N ASN A 456 -18.69 0.05 -30.56
CA ASN A 456 -18.68 1.49 -30.77
C ASN A 456 -19.30 2.23 -29.58
N LEU A 457 -18.53 3.10 -28.95
CA LEU A 457 -18.92 3.99 -27.88
C LEU A 457 -18.33 5.38 -28.15
N LYS A 458 -19.17 6.32 -28.56
CA LYS A 458 -18.79 7.72 -28.75
C LYS A 458 -18.27 8.30 -27.43
N GLY A 459 -17.23 9.13 -27.52
CA GLY A 459 -16.58 9.74 -26.34
C GLY A 459 -15.66 8.79 -25.57
N SER A 460 -15.52 7.52 -25.99
CA SER A 460 -14.53 6.63 -25.40
C SER A 460 -13.10 6.99 -25.81
N SER A 461 -12.17 6.77 -24.89
CA SER A 461 -10.74 6.95 -25.12
C SER A 461 -9.93 6.02 -24.21
N ALA A 462 -8.75 5.60 -24.65
CA ALA A 462 -7.79 4.95 -23.76
C ALA A 462 -7.30 5.97 -22.71
N ALA A 463 -7.31 5.60 -21.43
CA ALA A 463 -6.88 6.45 -20.33
C ALA A 463 -5.34 6.44 -20.17
N GLY A 464 -4.62 6.65 -21.27
CA GLY A 464 -3.16 6.65 -21.31
C GLY A 464 -2.60 6.43 -22.72
N LYS A 465 -1.27 6.33 -22.79
CA LYS A 465 -0.48 6.21 -24.04
C LYS A 465 0.33 4.92 -24.12
N VAL A 466 0.30 4.11 -23.07
CA VAL A 466 1.04 2.83 -22.97
C VAL A 466 0.05 1.67 -23.01
N ASP A 467 0.56 0.46 -23.25
CA ASP A 467 -0.26 -0.75 -23.25
C ASP A 467 -0.82 -1.04 -21.85
N GLY A 468 -1.92 -1.80 -21.81
CA GLY A 468 -2.57 -2.21 -20.57
C GLY A 468 -3.17 -1.04 -19.78
N VAL A 469 -3.62 0.02 -20.43
CA VAL A 469 -4.45 1.08 -19.81
C VAL A 469 -5.94 0.78 -20.05
N PRO A 470 -6.86 1.17 -19.14
CA PRO A 470 -8.27 0.99 -19.39
C PRO A 470 -8.78 1.98 -20.44
N ILE A 471 -9.84 1.62 -21.15
CA ILE A 471 -10.70 2.56 -21.88
C ILE A 471 -11.68 3.18 -20.90
N VAL A 472 -11.94 4.48 -21.07
CA VAL A 472 -12.89 5.23 -20.27
C VAL A 472 -13.87 5.98 -21.16
N SER A 473 -15.08 6.19 -20.66
CA SER A 473 -16.11 7.02 -21.28
C SER A 473 -17.04 7.51 -20.19
N GLU A 474 -17.03 8.82 -19.88
CA GLU A 474 -17.82 9.52 -18.85
C GLU A 474 -18.14 8.71 -17.57
N ASP A 475 -19.09 7.78 -17.68
CA ASP A 475 -19.69 6.98 -16.61
C ASP A 475 -19.20 5.52 -16.54
N PHE A 476 -18.26 5.12 -17.39
CA PHE A 476 -17.77 3.75 -17.56
C PHE A 476 -16.25 3.65 -17.69
N PHE A 477 -15.70 2.51 -17.26
CA PHE A 477 -14.34 2.08 -17.59
C PHE A 477 -14.36 0.61 -17.99
N PHE A 478 -13.47 0.20 -18.89
CA PHE A 478 -13.34 -1.19 -19.30
C PHE A 478 -12.00 -1.48 -19.95
N GLY A 479 -11.59 -2.74 -19.98
CA GLY A 479 -10.36 -3.17 -20.65
C GLY A 479 -9.93 -4.56 -20.25
N LEU A 480 -9.13 -5.19 -21.10
CA LEU A 480 -8.44 -6.43 -20.75
C LEU A 480 -7.42 -6.18 -19.65
N GLU A 481 -7.44 -7.07 -18.66
CA GLU A 481 -6.69 -6.99 -17.41
C GLU A 481 -5.29 -7.58 -17.54
N HIS A 482 -4.54 -7.09 -18.54
CA HIS A 482 -3.18 -7.53 -18.81
C HIS A 482 -2.27 -6.34 -19.11
N PRO A 483 -1.03 -6.28 -18.58
CA PRO A 483 -0.12 -5.17 -18.85
C PRO A 483 0.20 -4.99 -20.33
N GLN A 484 0.26 -6.09 -21.10
CA GLN A 484 0.50 -6.09 -22.55
C GLN A 484 -0.80 -6.07 -23.38
N ALA A 485 -1.97 -5.88 -22.77
CA ALA A 485 -3.23 -5.82 -23.53
C ALA A 485 -3.30 -4.56 -24.38
N LEU A 486 -3.77 -4.74 -25.62
CA LEU A 486 -4.15 -3.64 -26.51
C LEU A 486 -5.60 -3.25 -26.24
N ASN A 487 -5.77 -2.25 -25.36
CA ASN A 487 -7.06 -1.61 -25.09
C ASN A 487 -7.12 -0.27 -25.87
N SER A 488 -7.65 -0.32 -27.09
CA SER A 488 -7.67 0.81 -28.02
C SER A 488 -9.08 1.37 -28.20
N ALA A 489 -9.20 2.69 -28.23
CA ALA A 489 -10.43 3.39 -28.59
C ALA A 489 -10.10 4.56 -29.54
N LYS A 490 -10.60 4.53 -30.78
CA LYS A 490 -10.38 5.53 -31.83
C LYS A 490 -11.65 5.77 -32.63
N GLY A 491 -12.04 7.04 -32.79
CA GLY A 491 -13.22 7.40 -33.60
C GLY A 491 -14.55 6.87 -33.05
N GLY A 492 -14.60 6.51 -31.77
CA GLY A 492 -15.73 5.83 -31.13
C GLY A 492 -15.67 4.31 -31.24
N GLU A 493 -14.88 3.74 -32.15
CA GLU A 493 -14.64 2.30 -32.18
C GLU A 493 -13.63 1.91 -31.10
N TYR A 494 -13.89 0.82 -30.40
CA TYR A 494 -12.97 0.28 -29.41
C TYR A 494 -12.75 -1.21 -29.57
N ARG A 495 -11.56 -1.66 -29.15
CA ARG A 495 -11.13 -3.06 -29.14
C ARG A 495 -10.25 -3.34 -27.92
N CYS A 496 -10.50 -4.45 -27.25
CA CYS A 496 -9.70 -4.96 -26.14
C CYS A 496 -9.18 -6.34 -26.55
N CYS A 497 -7.91 -6.43 -26.90
CA CYS A 497 -7.27 -7.64 -27.42
C CYS A 497 -5.96 -7.97 -26.69
N LEU A 498 -5.66 -9.26 -26.57
CA LEU A 498 -4.40 -9.77 -26.07
C LEU A 498 -3.83 -10.73 -27.12
N LYS A 499 -2.58 -10.50 -27.52
CA LYS A 499 -1.84 -11.45 -28.34
C LYS A 499 -1.31 -12.57 -27.46
N GLN A 500 -1.44 -13.80 -27.94
CA GLN A 500 -0.97 -14.99 -27.24
C GLN A 500 -0.23 -15.94 -28.20
N HIS A 501 0.83 -16.56 -27.72
CA HIS A 501 1.69 -17.50 -28.45
C HIS A 501 0.97 -18.84 -28.70
N ALA A 502 1.11 -19.40 -29.91
CA ALA A 502 0.44 -20.64 -30.33
C ALA A 502 0.73 -21.85 -29.42
N ALA A 503 1.98 -22.04 -28.97
CA ALA A 503 2.36 -23.17 -28.11
C ALA A 503 1.55 -23.21 -26.78
N LYS A 504 1.20 -22.06 -26.22
CA LYS A 504 0.43 -21.99 -24.96
C LYS A 504 -1.07 -22.21 -25.16
N ILE A 505 -1.57 -21.78 -26.33
CA ILE A 505 -2.91 -22.11 -26.81
C ILE A 505 -3.09 -23.62 -26.95
N ALA A 506 -2.02 -24.33 -27.34
CA ALA A 506 -2.02 -25.78 -27.42
C ALA A 506 -2.02 -26.49 -26.05
N GLU A 507 -1.32 -25.96 -25.03
CA GLU A 507 -1.18 -26.64 -23.72
C GLU A 507 -2.32 -26.33 -22.72
N HIS A 508 -2.77 -25.07 -22.65
CA HIS A 508 -3.75 -24.61 -21.65
C HIS A 508 -4.91 -23.83 -22.23
N GLY A 509 -4.84 -23.53 -23.54
CA GLY A 509 -5.82 -22.71 -24.21
C GLY A 509 -5.69 -21.21 -23.91
N PRO A 510 -6.12 -20.31 -24.80
CA PRO A 510 -6.02 -18.87 -24.55
C PRO A 510 -7.00 -18.48 -23.44
N HIS A 511 -6.46 -17.82 -22.40
CA HIS A 511 -7.23 -17.24 -21.30
C HIS A 511 -7.04 -15.73 -21.25
N ALA A 512 -8.14 -15.00 -21.13
CA ALA A 512 -8.12 -13.57 -20.91
C ALA A 512 -9.22 -13.16 -19.91
N ALA A 513 -8.93 -12.10 -19.16
CA ALA A 513 -9.87 -11.47 -18.24
C ALA A 513 -10.08 -10.00 -18.63
N LEU A 514 -11.32 -9.53 -18.52
CA LEU A 514 -11.75 -8.19 -18.85
C LEU A 514 -12.58 -7.61 -17.71
N VAL A 515 -12.40 -6.33 -17.43
CA VAL A 515 -13.27 -5.58 -16.51
C VAL A 515 -14.26 -4.72 -17.28
N LEU A 516 -15.52 -4.70 -16.82
CA LEU A 516 -16.57 -3.74 -17.22
C LEU A 516 -17.09 -3.00 -15.98
N GLY A 517 -16.69 -1.75 -15.80
CA GLY A 517 -16.98 -0.97 -14.61
C GLY A 517 -17.87 0.24 -14.85
N VAL A 518 -18.63 0.62 -13.81
CA VAL A 518 -19.41 1.85 -13.75
C VAL A 518 -18.76 2.85 -12.80
N THR A 519 -18.98 4.14 -13.03
CA THR A 519 -18.41 5.20 -12.22
C THR A 519 -19.44 6.11 -11.59
N VAL A 520 -19.07 6.70 -10.46
CA VAL A 520 -19.77 7.87 -9.95
C VAL A 520 -19.48 9.02 -10.94
N PRO A 521 -20.49 9.74 -11.45
CA PRO A 521 -20.28 10.82 -12.40
C PRO A 521 -19.22 11.83 -11.93
N GLY A 522 -18.23 12.10 -12.78
CA GLY A 522 -17.10 12.99 -12.47
C GLY A 522 -16.05 12.44 -11.50
N GLN A 523 -16.08 11.13 -11.17
CA GLN A 523 -15.13 10.48 -10.26
C GLN A 523 -14.46 9.24 -10.86
N ILE A 524 -14.23 9.22 -12.19
CA ILE A 524 -13.59 8.11 -12.93
C ILE A 524 -12.33 7.57 -12.25
N ARG A 525 -11.44 8.47 -11.77
CA ARG A 525 -10.19 8.09 -11.08
C ARG A 525 -10.45 7.24 -9.85
N ARG A 526 -11.36 7.66 -8.98
CA ARG A 526 -11.68 6.96 -7.74
C ARG A 526 -12.51 5.71 -7.97
N SER A 527 -13.45 5.75 -8.91
CA SER A 527 -14.24 4.55 -9.27
C SER A 527 -13.36 3.46 -9.87
N PHE A 528 -12.34 3.83 -10.66
CA PHE A 528 -11.33 2.89 -11.15
C PHE A 528 -10.39 2.42 -10.04
N GLN A 529 -9.89 3.33 -9.20
CA GLN A 529 -9.04 2.95 -8.07
C GLN A 529 -9.77 2.03 -7.08
N TYR A 530 -11.07 2.23 -6.86
CA TYR A 530 -11.88 1.33 -6.03
C TYR A 530 -11.92 -0.09 -6.59
N TYR A 531 -12.10 -0.23 -7.91
CA TYR A 531 -11.96 -1.52 -8.58
C TYR A 531 -10.55 -2.10 -8.37
N LEU A 532 -9.52 -1.30 -8.64
CA LEU A 532 -8.15 -1.78 -8.63
C LEU A 532 -7.70 -2.22 -7.23
N GLU A 533 -8.10 -1.52 -6.17
CA GLU A 533 -7.80 -1.90 -4.79
C GLU A 533 -8.50 -3.19 -4.35
N ARG A 534 -9.60 -3.57 -5.00
CA ARG A 534 -10.31 -4.82 -4.74
C ARG A 534 -9.69 -6.01 -5.49
N GLU A 535 -9.18 -5.76 -6.70
CA GLU A 535 -8.67 -6.78 -7.62
C GLU A 535 -7.15 -6.95 -7.60
N ARG A 536 -6.40 -5.95 -7.12
CA ARG A 536 -4.95 -6.07 -6.96
C ARG A 536 -4.58 -7.26 -6.08
N ALA A 537 -3.41 -7.85 -6.36
CA ALA A 537 -2.95 -9.08 -5.72
C ALA A 537 -2.96 -9.03 -4.19
N HIS A 538 -2.69 -7.84 -3.66
CA HIS A 538 -2.75 -7.51 -2.24
C HIS A 538 -3.19 -6.06 -2.09
N PRO A 539 -4.13 -5.74 -1.17
CA PRO A 539 -4.51 -4.37 -0.85
C PRO A 539 -3.29 -3.48 -0.61
N SER A 540 -3.39 -2.21 -1.02
CA SER A 540 -2.32 -1.23 -0.81
C SER A 540 -1.86 -1.23 0.66
N ARG A 541 -0.54 -1.25 0.86
CA ARG A 541 0.08 -1.32 2.18
C ARG A 541 1.48 -0.71 2.12
N LYS A 542 1.85 -0.01 3.20
CA LYS A 542 3.18 0.56 3.36
C LYS A 542 4.23 -0.54 3.56
N MET A 543 5.37 -0.39 2.91
CA MET A 543 6.59 -1.19 3.07
C MET A 543 7.77 -0.23 3.26
N LEU A 544 8.13 0.05 4.51
CA LEU A 544 9.34 0.78 4.88
C LEU A 544 10.50 -0.20 4.99
N HIS A 545 11.45 -0.11 4.06
CA HIS A 545 12.57 -1.05 4.02
C HIS A 545 13.91 -0.36 3.81
N TYR A 546 14.96 -1.04 4.26
CA TYR A 546 16.33 -0.72 3.93
C TYR A 546 16.74 -1.50 2.69
N ASN A 547 17.52 -0.88 1.80
CA ASN A 547 18.11 -1.53 0.64
C ASN A 547 19.64 -1.42 0.66
N SER A 548 20.33 -2.56 0.48
CA SER A 548 21.79 -2.65 0.62
C SER A 548 22.62 -2.15 -0.56
N TRP A 549 22.02 -1.86 -1.74
CA TRP A 549 22.76 -1.55 -2.97
C TRP A 549 23.83 -0.47 -2.74
N TYR A 550 23.45 0.77 -2.41
CA TYR A 550 24.39 1.90 -2.22
C TYR A 550 25.24 1.88 -0.92
N ASP A 551 25.09 0.86 -0.06
CA ASP A 551 25.76 0.83 1.25
C ASP A 551 26.69 -0.37 1.45
N ILE A 552 26.29 -1.60 1.16
CA ILE A 552 27.21 -2.75 1.31
C ILE A 552 27.26 -3.63 0.06
N GLY A 553 26.39 -3.40 -0.93
CA GLY A 553 26.25 -4.25 -2.12
C GLY A 553 26.76 -3.67 -3.44
N THR A 554 27.18 -2.40 -3.51
CA THR A 554 27.51 -1.77 -4.82
C THR A 554 28.71 -2.44 -5.46
N GLY A 555 28.46 -3.33 -6.43
CA GLY A 555 29.49 -4.06 -7.17
C GLY A 555 30.40 -4.95 -6.31
N GLN A 556 30.00 -5.27 -5.07
CA GLN A 556 30.80 -6.04 -4.12
C GLN A 556 29.94 -7.08 -3.40
N GLN A 557 30.49 -8.28 -3.23
CA GLN A 557 29.90 -9.27 -2.34
C GLN A 557 30.04 -8.84 -0.88
N PHE A 558 29.03 -9.16 -0.08
CA PHE A 558 29.06 -8.98 1.37
C PHE A 558 28.70 -10.29 2.07
N ASP A 559 29.01 -10.40 3.36
CA ASP A 559 28.74 -11.60 4.16
C ASP A 559 27.58 -11.40 5.16
N ALA A 560 27.15 -12.50 5.78
CA ALA A 560 26.08 -12.46 6.78
C ALA A 560 26.42 -11.57 7.99
N LYS A 561 27.71 -11.45 8.36
CA LYS A 561 28.15 -10.63 9.49
C LYS A 561 27.99 -9.15 9.18
N GLN A 562 28.38 -8.71 7.98
CA GLN A 562 28.16 -7.34 7.51
C GLN A 562 26.67 -7.02 7.45
N ALA A 563 25.84 -7.91 6.91
CA ALA A 563 24.39 -7.76 6.88
C ALA A 563 23.78 -7.64 8.28
N ILE A 564 24.15 -8.52 9.22
CA ILE A 564 23.68 -8.48 10.62
C ILE A 564 24.08 -7.17 11.30
N ASN A 565 25.33 -6.73 11.15
CA ASN A 565 25.80 -5.48 11.74
C ASN A 565 25.03 -4.27 11.20
N ARG A 566 24.70 -4.28 9.90
CA ARG A 566 23.95 -3.21 9.26
C ARG A 566 22.49 -3.19 9.71
N LEU A 567 21.85 -4.35 9.73
CA LEU A 567 20.51 -4.55 10.28
C LEU A 567 20.42 -4.02 11.71
N ASP A 568 21.37 -4.42 12.58
CA ASP A 568 21.39 -4.01 13.97
C ASP A 568 21.51 -2.51 14.18
N HIS A 569 22.33 -1.85 13.37
CA HIS A 569 22.53 -0.42 13.46
C HIS A 569 21.24 0.32 13.06
N ILE A 570 20.71 0.03 11.88
CA ILE A 570 19.52 0.71 11.34
C ILE A 570 18.30 0.45 12.23
N ALA A 571 18.08 -0.82 12.61
CA ALA A 571 16.96 -1.18 13.46
C ALA A 571 17.05 -0.53 14.84
N ARG A 572 18.24 -0.38 15.42
CA ARG A 572 18.44 0.33 16.69
C ARG A 572 18.11 1.82 16.57
N GLU A 573 18.60 2.50 15.53
CA GLU A 573 18.35 3.93 15.33
C GLU A 573 16.86 4.22 15.11
N LEU A 574 16.18 3.41 14.30
CA LEU A 574 14.74 3.57 14.03
C LEU A 574 13.88 3.15 15.22
N SER A 575 14.14 2.00 15.83
CA SER A 575 13.35 1.49 16.97
C SER A 575 13.47 2.41 18.18
N GLY A 576 14.66 2.97 18.41
CA GLY A 576 14.89 3.97 19.46
C GLY A 576 14.05 5.24 19.29
N ARG A 577 13.54 5.50 18.08
CA ARG A 577 12.67 6.63 17.73
C ARG A 577 11.20 6.24 17.49
N GLY A 578 10.86 4.98 17.77
CA GLY A 578 9.50 4.45 17.63
C GLY A 578 9.12 4.06 16.20
N VAL A 579 10.08 3.81 15.33
CA VAL A 579 9.87 3.32 13.95
C VAL A 579 10.35 1.89 13.85
N VAL A 580 9.51 1.01 13.30
CA VAL A 580 9.88 -0.38 12.99
C VAL A 580 10.09 -0.48 11.49
N LEU A 581 11.21 -1.07 11.10
CA LEU A 581 11.50 -1.41 9.72
C LEU A 581 10.63 -2.61 9.32
N ASP A 582 9.92 -2.53 8.19
CA ASP A 582 9.06 -3.63 7.74
C ASP A 582 9.92 -4.74 7.11
N SER A 583 10.95 -4.37 6.34
CA SER A 583 11.89 -5.34 5.74
C SER A 583 13.33 -4.83 5.62
N PHE A 584 14.28 -5.76 5.67
CA PHE A 584 15.70 -5.54 5.40
C PHE A 584 16.08 -6.25 4.10
N LEU A 585 16.18 -5.50 3.00
CA LEU A 585 16.43 -6.03 1.66
C LEU A 585 17.94 -6.20 1.42
N LEU A 586 18.32 -7.44 1.09
CA LEU A 586 19.60 -7.77 0.49
C LEU A 586 19.47 -7.58 -1.03
N ASP A 587 19.99 -6.48 -1.53
CA ASP A 587 20.14 -6.22 -2.98
C ASP A 587 21.35 -7.02 -3.53
N ASP A 588 21.73 -6.81 -4.80
CA ASP A 588 22.80 -7.58 -5.45
C ASP A 588 24.10 -7.68 -4.61
N GLY A 589 24.78 -8.83 -4.71
CA GLY A 589 25.98 -9.16 -3.93
C GLY A 589 25.78 -10.19 -2.80
N TRP A 590 24.58 -10.73 -2.61
CA TRP A 590 24.32 -11.80 -1.63
C TRP A 590 24.62 -13.23 -2.15
N ASP A 591 24.56 -13.43 -3.47
CA ASP A 591 24.83 -14.71 -4.12
C ASP A 591 26.27 -14.80 -4.67
N ASP A 592 26.65 -16.00 -5.09
CA ASP A 592 27.90 -16.28 -5.77
C ASP A 592 27.66 -16.58 -7.26
N PRO A 593 27.98 -15.64 -8.16
CA PRO A 593 27.68 -15.81 -9.58
C PRO A 593 28.50 -16.91 -10.27
N ASP A 594 29.56 -17.44 -9.64
CA ASP A 594 30.40 -18.50 -10.23
C ASP A 594 29.98 -19.91 -9.83
N SER A 595 29.35 -20.08 -8.65
CA SER A 595 28.97 -21.39 -8.12
C SER A 595 27.77 -21.97 -8.86
N GLY A 596 26.81 -21.11 -9.21
CA GLY A 596 25.58 -21.44 -9.92
C GLY A 596 24.61 -20.27 -9.87
N PRO A 597 23.66 -20.16 -10.81
CA PRO A 597 22.70 -19.06 -10.79
C PRO A 597 21.96 -18.98 -9.45
N TRP A 598 22.14 -17.87 -8.72
CA TRP A 598 21.49 -17.60 -7.43
C TRP A 598 21.88 -18.53 -6.29
N ASP A 599 23.05 -19.18 -6.38
CA ASP A 599 23.62 -19.91 -5.25
C ASP A 599 24.13 -18.94 -4.19
N VAL A 600 23.76 -19.19 -2.93
CA VAL A 600 24.14 -18.34 -1.80
C VAL A 600 25.65 -18.33 -1.65
N HIS A 601 26.26 -17.14 -1.56
CA HIS A 601 27.70 -17.00 -1.33
C HIS A 601 28.13 -17.64 0.00
N ALA A 602 29.31 -18.25 0.05
CA ALA A 602 29.84 -18.96 1.22
C ALA A 602 29.93 -18.11 2.51
N GLY A 603 30.00 -16.78 2.37
CA GLY A 603 29.91 -15.82 3.49
C GLY A 603 28.55 -15.84 4.23
N PHE A 604 27.54 -16.50 3.69
CA PHE A 604 26.20 -16.67 4.29
C PHE A 604 25.95 -18.09 4.81
N HIS A 605 26.98 -18.74 5.37
CA HIS A 605 26.88 -20.08 5.96
C HIS A 605 25.86 -20.21 7.12
N ASP A 606 25.45 -19.11 7.74
CA ASP A 606 24.43 -19.08 8.81
C ASP A 606 23.32 -18.06 8.49
N LEU A 607 22.62 -18.29 7.38
CA LEU A 607 21.40 -17.55 7.03
C LEU A 607 20.39 -17.51 8.17
N LYS A 608 20.33 -18.60 8.95
CA LYS A 608 19.38 -18.73 10.04
C LYS A 608 19.59 -17.67 11.11
N ARG A 609 20.84 -17.35 11.43
CA ARG A 609 21.15 -16.26 12.36
C ARG A 609 20.72 -14.90 11.86
N LEU A 610 20.84 -14.62 10.56
CA LEU A 610 20.34 -13.37 9.98
C LEU A 610 18.81 -13.28 10.07
N GLU A 611 18.09 -14.38 9.77
CA GLU A 611 16.64 -14.47 9.94
C GLU A 611 16.21 -14.26 11.39
N ASP A 612 16.85 -14.96 12.33
CA ASP A 612 16.53 -14.87 13.76
C ASP A 612 16.84 -13.46 14.28
N ARG A 613 17.85 -12.78 13.72
CA ARG A 613 18.15 -11.40 14.05
C ARG A 613 17.12 -10.42 13.48
N ALA A 614 16.65 -10.64 12.26
CA ALA A 614 15.54 -9.86 11.69
C ALA A 614 14.27 -10.01 12.55
N LEU A 615 13.95 -11.24 12.95
CA LEU A 615 12.81 -11.53 13.83
C LEU A 615 12.94 -10.85 15.21
N HIS A 616 14.14 -10.79 15.79
CA HIS A 616 14.40 -10.07 17.03
C HIS A 616 14.00 -8.58 16.93
N TRP A 617 14.28 -7.95 15.79
CA TRP A 617 13.93 -6.56 15.51
C TRP A 617 12.51 -6.37 14.97
N LYS A 618 11.72 -7.45 14.86
CA LYS A 618 10.37 -7.45 14.30
C LYS A 618 10.31 -6.95 12.84
N THR A 619 11.36 -7.22 12.08
CA THR A 619 11.44 -6.97 10.63
C THR A 619 11.50 -8.31 9.88
N SER A 620 11.19 -8.33 8.60
CA SER A 620 11.50 -9.45 7.71
C SER A 620 12.80 -9.23 6.93
N LEU A 621 13.27 -10.29 6.26
CA LEU A 621 14.25 -10.15 5.19
C LEU A 621 13.55 -9.86 3.86
N GLY A 622 14.26 -9.22 2.95
CA GLY A 622 13.91 -9.14 1.55
C GLY A 622 15.10 -9.46 0.66
N LEU A 623 14.84 -9.82 -0.59
CA LEU A 623 15.87 -10.15 -1.55
C LEU A 623 15.62 -9.50 -2.90
N TRP A 624 16.71 -9.12 -3.54
CA TRP A 624 16.75 -8.81 -4.96
C TRP A 624 17.04 -10.09 -5.76
N PHE A 625 16.30 -10.24 -6.85
CA PHE A 625 16.57 -11.18 -7.93
C PHE A 625 16.38 -10.45 -9.25
N SER A 626 17.17 -10.78 -10.25
CA SER A 626 16.87 -10.42 -11.64
C SER A 626 16.62 -11.72 -12.39
N PRO A 627 15.38 -12.13 -12.68
CA PRO A 627 15.10 -13.41 -13.31
C PRO A 627 15.94 -13.71 -14.55
N PHE A 628 16.43 -12.68 -15.25
CA PHE A 628 17.26 -12.80 -16.46
C PHE A 628 18.78 -12.80 -16.21
N GLY A 629 19.24 -13.03 -14.97
CA GLY A 629 20.67 -13.24 -14.64
C GLY A 629 21.39 -12.02 -14.05
N GLY A 630 20.74 -10.88 -13.85
CA GLY A 630 21.36 -9.66 -13.31
C GLY A 630 21.93 -8.78 -14.42
N TYR A 631 23.01 -8.07 -14.14
CA TYR A 631 23.60 -7.08 -15.07
C TYR A 631 25.12 -7.28 -15.20
N HIS A 632 25.68 -6.71 -16.28
CA HIS A 632 27.12 -6.63 -16.52
C HIS A 632 27.87 -7.97 -16.30
N GLU A 633 29.03 -7.93 -15.65
CA GLU A 633 29.92 -9.08 -15.45
C GLU A 633 29.27 -10.19 -14.61
N ALA A 634 28.44 -9.83 -13.61
CA ALA A 634 27.72 -10.80 -12.80
C ALA A 634 26.75 -11.65 -13.63
N ARG A 635 26.07 -11.06 -14.61
CA ARG A 635 25.23 -11.79 -15.57
C ARG A 635 26.03 -12.82 -16.35
N GLN A 636 27.15 -12.39 -16.92
CA GLN A 636 27.99 -13.27 -17.74
C GLN A 636 28.57 -14.42 -16.93
N ARG A 637 28.98 -14.18 -15.67
CA ARG A 637 29.44 -15.22 -14.74
C ARG A 637 28.33 -16.23 -14.43
N ARG A 638 27.10 -15.76 -14.12
CA ARG A 638 25.94 -16.65 -13.91
C ARG A 638 25.60 -17.49 -15.15
N ILE A 639 25.76 -16.95 -16.36
CA ILE A 639 25.56 -17.70 -17.61
C ILE A 639 26.61 -18.79 -17.78
N LEU A 640 27.89 -18.50 -17.51
CA LEU A 640 28.94 -19.51 -17.55
C LEU A 640 28.70 -20.62 -16.51
N ALA A 641 28.30 -20.24 -15.30
CA ALA A 641 27.93 -21.18 -14.25
C ALA A 641 26.71 -22.03 -14.63
N ALA A 642 25.68 -21.43 -15.25
CA ALA A 642 24.52 -22.13 -15.77
C ALA A 642 24.92 -23.19 -16.81
N ARG A 643 25.73 -22.81 -17.81
CA ARG A 643 26.24 -23.74 -18.84
C ARG A 643 27.03 -24.89 -18.22
N LYS A 644 27.90 -24.60 -17.25
CA LYS A 644 28.68 -25.62 -16.52
C LYS A 644 27.78 -26.58 -15.73
N ALA A 645 26.66 -26.09 -15.20
CA ALA A 645 25.65 -26.87 -14.51
C ALA A 645 24.67 -27.59 -15.46
N GLY A 646 24.79 -27.42 -16.77
CA GLY A 646 23.87 -28.01 -17.75
C GLY A 646 22.49 -27.32 -17.82
N LEU A 647 22.37 -26.09 -17.28
CA LEU A 647 21.16 -25.29 -17.39
C LEU A 647 21.12 -24.57 -18.76
N PRO A 648 20.00 -24.62 -19.50
CA PRO A 648 19.90 -23.94 -20.79
C PRO A 648 19.87 -22.42 -20.61
N VAL A 649 20.41 -21.70 -21.59
CA VAL A 649 20.44 -20.23 -21.63
C VAL A 649 20.01 -19.75 -23.01
N ARG A 650 19.47 -18.52 -23.11
CA ARG A 650 19.22 -17.88 -24.40
C ARG A 650 20.53 -17.26 -24.89
N GLU A 651 20.96 -17.67 -26.08
CA GLU A 651 22.23 -17.26 -26.66
C GLU A 651 22.18 -15.87 -27.30
N GLU A 652 23.36 -15.31 -27.59
CA GLU A 652 23.49 -14.03 -28.28
C GLU A 652 22.93 -14.13 -29.71
N THR A 653 22.31 -13.06 -30.18
CA THR A 653 21.74 -13.03 -31.54
C THR A 653 22.79 -12.87 -32.65
N ARG A 654 24.05 -12.61 -32.28
CA ARG A 654 25.16 -12.36 -33.20
C ARG A 654 26.35 -13.22 -32.82
N GLU A 655 27.08 -13.71 -33.82
CA GLU A 655 28.37 -14.38 -33.61
C GLU A 655 29.38 -13.43 -32.95
N ARG A 656 30.22 -13.98 -32.07
CA ARG A 656 31.21 -13.21 -31.32
C ARG A 656 32.47 -12.96 -32.15
N LYS A 657 32.95 -11.72 -32.11
CA LYS A 657 34.20 -11.32 -32.77
C LYS A 657 35.41 -11.60 -31.86
N PRO A 658 36.45 -12.31 -32.32
CA PRO A 658 37.66 -12.53 -31.52
C PRO A 658 38.32 -11.21 -31.13
N ALA A 659 38.68 -11.08 -29.87
CA ALA A 659 39.31 -9.87 -29.36
C ALA A 659 40.81 -9.78 -29.70
N VAL A 660 41.29 -8.54 -29.89
CA VAL A 660 42.69 -8.25 -30.23
C VAL A 660 43.22 -7.11 -29.36
N LEU A 661 44.22 -7.37 -28.51
CA LEU A 661 44.87 -6.34 -27.70
C LEU A 661 45.92 -5.56 -28.52
N ARG A 662 45.67 -4.27 -28.77
CA ARG A 662 46.63 -3.41 -29.52
C ARG A 662 47.89 -3.16 -28.71
N ARG A 663 49.08 -3.21 -29.34
CA ARG A 663 50.36 -2.92 -28.67
C ARG A 663 50.48 -1.49 -28.12
N GLY A 664 49.83 -0.51 -28.78
CA GLY A 664 49.96 0.92 -28.47
C GLY A 664 48.86 1.55 -27.62
N GLY A 665 47.85 0.78 -27.17
CA GLY A 665 46.68 1.35 -26.50
C GLY A 665 45.66 1.98 -27.45
N CYS A 666 44.45 2.23 -26.95
CA CYS A 666 43.43 3.03 -27.62
C CYS A 666 43.52 4.48 -27.13
N THR A 667 43.30 5.46 -28.02
CA THR A 667 43.22 6.88 -27.65
C THR A 667 42.14 7.57 -28.47
N GLN A 668 41.64 8.72 -28.02
CA GLN A 668 40.71 9.55 -28.82
C GLN A 668 41.21 9.86 -30.25
N ALA A 669 42.53 10.02 -30.43
CA ALA A 669 43.12 10.31 -31.74
C ALA A 669 43.25 9.05 -32.63
N ALA A 670 43.20 7.86 -32.04
CA ALA A 670 43.29 6.58 -32.72
C ALA A 670 42.39 5.53 -32.02
N PRO A 671 41.06 5.72 -32.10
CA PRO A 671 40.11 4.94 -31.32
C PRO A 671 40.07 3.48 -31.76
N CYS A 672 39.81 2.59 -30.81
CA CYS A 672 39.68 1.17 -31.03
C CYS A 672 38.33 0.81 -31.65
N ASP A 673 38.38 -0.15 -32.58
CA ASP A 673 37.19 -0.78 -33.13
C ASP A 673 36.64 -1.85 -32.18
N GLU A 674 35.43 -2.33 -32.45
CA GLU A 674 34.82 -3.41 -31.66
C GLU A 674 35.73 -4.65 -31.60
N GLY A 675 35.92 -5.21 -30.41
CA GLY A 675 36.83 -6.32 -30.12
C GLY A 675 38.30 -5.90 -29.96
N GLU A 676 38.67 -4.66 -30.28
CA GLU A 676 40.03 -4.16 -30.02
C GLU A 676 40.18 -3.68 -28.58
N GLY A 677 41.35 -3.95 -28.00
CA GLY A 677 41.58 -3.71 -26.58
C GLY A 677 42.69 -2.72 -26.21
N ARG A 678 42.80 -2.52 -24.90
CA ARG A 678 43.54 -1.47 -24.18
C ARG A 678 42.90 -0.07 -24.23
N CYS A 679 41.57 -0.03 -24.16
CA CYS A 679 40.83 1.21 -23.90
C CYS A 679 40.95 1.61 -22.43
N SER A 680 40.91 2.91 -22.14
CA SER A 680 40.86 3.43 -20.76
C SER A 680 39.50 4.03 -20.43
N THR A 681 38.84 4.60 -21.43
CA THR A 681 37.51 5.23 -21.32
C THR A 681 36.68 4.91 -22.55
N ASN A 682 35.36 5.13 -22.50
CA ASN A 682 34.48 5.00 -23.66
C ASN A 682 34.89 5.90 -24.83
N GLN A 683 35.59 7.02 -24.55
CA GLN A 683 36.08 7.94 -25.59
C GLN A 683 37.25 7.37 -26.40
N ASP A 684 37.90 6.31 -25.90
CA ASP A 684 38.94 5.60 -26.64
C ASP A 684 38.36 4.56 -27.62
N CYS A 685 37.05 4.34 -27.58
CA CYS A 685 36.31 3.45 -28.46
C CYS A 685 35.62 4.24 -29.59
N ARG A 686 35.51 3.63 -30.78
CA ARG A 686 34.94 4.32 -31.95
C ARG A 686 33.42 4.44 -31.83
N GLY A 687 32.88 5.64 -32.01
CA GLY A 687 31.44 5.86 -32.13
C GLY A 687 30.69 5.66 -30.81
N GLN A 688 29.73 4.73 -30.80
CA GLN A 688 28.89 4.40 -29.64
C GLN A 688 29.39 3.19 -28.83
N LEU A 689 30.57 2.66 -29.18
CA LEU A 689 31.17 1.53 -28.47
C LEU A 689 31.58 1.94 -27.05
N GLU A 690 31.49 1.00 -26.13
CA GLU A 690 31.88 1.19 -24.73
C GLU A 690 33.13 0.38 -24.37
N CYS A 691 33.90 0.87 -23.41
CA CYS A 691 35.08 0.16 -22.92
C CYS A 691 34.66 -0.82 -21.83
N TRP A 692 34.68 -2.11 -22.15
CA TRP A 692 34.50 -3.19 -21.17
C TRP A 692 35.80 -3.45 -20.44
N HIS A 693 35.71 -3.61 -19.13
CA HIS A 693 36.82 -4.03 -18.28
C HIS A 693 36.42 -5.29 -17.52
N THR A 694 37.25 -6.33 -17.58
CA THR A 694 37.05 -7.57 -16.81
C THR A 694 38.36 -8.02 -16.19
N SER A 695 38.28 -8.51 -14.96
CA SER A 695 39.37 -9.19 -14.25
C SER A 695 39.19 -10.71 -14.19
N PHE A 696 38.10 -11.22 -14.78
CA PHE A 696 37.67 -12.61 -14.72
C PHE A 696 37.71 -13.29 -16.09
N ALA A 697 38.32 -12.65 -17.10
CA ALA A 697 38.35 -13.07 -18.50
C ALA A 697 36.95 -13.35 -19.09
N VAL A 698 35.96 -12.58 -18.65
CA VAL A 698 34.57 -12.76 -19.06
C VAL A 698 34.27 -11.90 -20.29
N SER A 699 33.87 -12.58 -21.37
CA SER A 699 33.55 -11.95 -22.65
C SER A 699 32.37 -10.96 -22.54
N PRO A 700 32.51 -9.71 -23.01
CA PRO A 700 31.37 -8.84 -23.23
C PRO A 700 30.51 -9.37 -24.39
N PRO A 701 29.25 -8.89 -24.52
CA PRO A 701 28.39 -9.28 -25.63
C PRO A 701 29.03 -9.04 -26.99
N GLY A 702 28.93 -10.01 -27.91
CA GLY A 702 29.42 -9.88 -29.27
C GLY A 702 30.93 -9.93 -29.45
N VAL A 703 31.72 -10.11 -28.38
CA VAL A 703 33.18 -10.21 -28.42
C VAL A 703 33.62 -11.50 -27.74
N ASP A 704 34.62 -12.18 -28.29
CA ASP A 704 35.20 -13.39 -27.70
C ASP A 704 36.61 -13.14 -27.13
N LEU A 705 36.74 -13.29 -25.82
CA LEU A 705 38.01 -13.19 -25.09
C LEU A 705 38.73 -14.53 -24.92
N SER A 706 38.17 -15.65 -25.40
CA SER A 706 38.72 -17.01 -25.17
C SER A 706 40.18 -17.18 -25.61
N GLY A 707 40.61 -16.42 -26.62
CA GLY A 707 41.99 -16.42 -27.13
C GLY A 707 42.97 -15.51 -26.39
N ILE A 708 42.54 -14.78 -25.35
CA ILE A 708 43.38 -13.86 -24.58
C ILE A 708 43.74 -14.48 -23.23
N SER A 709 45.03 -14.57 -22.92
CA SER A 709 45.54 -15.12 -21.65
C SER A 709 45.65 -14.11 -20.51
N ASP A 710 45.51 -12.81 -20.81
CA ASP A 710 45.63 -11.74 -19.81
C ASP A 710 44.45 -11.79 -18.84
N SER A 711 44.71 -11.62 -17.54
CA SER A 711 43.66 -11.61 -16.51
C SER A 711 42.96 -10.25 -16.39
N ASP A 712 43.61 -9.15 -16.81
CA ASP A 712 43.09 -7.78 -16.77
C ASP A 712 42.86 -7.27 -18.20
N ILE A 713 41.64 -7.44 -18.70
CA ILE A 713 41.31 -7.20 -20.10
C ILE A 713 40.43 -5.96 -20.22
N ARG A 714 40.81 -5.06 -21.15
CA ARG A 714 39.97 -3.94 -21.57
C ARG A 714 39.73 -3.99 -23.07
N VAL A 715 38.48 -4.03 -23.50
CA VAL A 715 38.10 -4.12 -24.93
C VAL A 715 36.91 -3.24 -25.24
N CYS A 716 36.89 -2.64 -26.43
CA CYS A 716 35.72 -1.94 -26.91
C CYS A 716 34.66 -2.95 -27.39
N PHE A 717 33.41 -2.79 -26.96
CA PHE A 717 32.29 -3.64 -27.38
C PHE A 717 31.08 -2.79 -27.76
N ASP A 718 30.18 -3.35 -28.56
CA ASP A 718 28.92 -2.70 -28.91
C ASP A 718 27.86 -2.97 -27.82
N PRO A 719 27.44 -1.96 -27.03
CA PRO A 719 26.40 -2.14 -26.02
C PRO A 719 25.03 -2.47 -26.62
N GLY A 720 24.84 -2.28 -27.94
CA GLY A 720 23.65 -2.70 -28.67
C GLY A 720 23.57 -4.21 -28.96
N VAL A 721 24.68 -4.96 -28.76
CA VAL A 721 24.66 -6.41 -28.93
C VAL A 721 23.95 -7.06 -27.75
N ARG A 722 22.92 -7.84 -28.06
CA ARG A 722 22.13 -8.57 -27.07
C ARG A 722 22.99 -9.64 -26.41
N SER A 723 23.23 -9.46 -25.11
CA SER A 723 23.92 -10.45 -24.29
C SER A 723 23.10 -11.73 -24.18
N ALA A 724 23.75 -12.89 -24.08
CA ALA A 724 23.10 -14.08 -23.58
C ALA A 724 22.43 -13.81 -22.21
N PHE A 725 21.39 -14.56 -21.87
CA PHE A 725 20.68 -14.40 -20.61
C PHE A 725 19.94 -15.67 -20.17
N LEU A 726 19.52 -15.68 -18.90
CA LEU A 726 18.73 -16.76 -18.33
C LEU A 726 17.25 -16.53 -18.70
N GLY A 727 16.73 -17.27 -19.67
CA GLY A 727 15.34 -17.12 -20.13
C GLY A 727 14.36 -17.75 -19.14
N LEU A 728 13.41 -16.98 -18.61
CA LEU A 728 12.45 -17.47 -17.62
C LEU A 728 11.41 -18.43 -18.22
N GLY A 729 11.13 -18.33 -19.52
CA GLY A 729 10.33 -19.29 -20.28
C GLY A 729 10.99 -20.66 -20.44
N ILE A 730 12.29 -20.80 -20.14
CA ILE A 730 12.99 -22.10 -20.15
C ILE A 730 12.61 -22.88 -18.89
N ARG A 731 11.92 -24.01 -19.06
CA ARG A 731 11.33 -24.80 -17.97
C ARG A 731 12.33 -25.21 -16.88
N GLU A 732 13.53 -25.63 -17.26
CA GLU A 732 14.59 -26.06 -16.34
C GLU A 732 15.04 -24.89 -15.47
N TYR A 733 15.29 -23.74 -16.08
CA TYR A 733 15.72 -22.54 -15.36
C TYR A 733 14.59 -21.93 -14.52
N TYR A 734 13.35 -21.91 -15.03
CA TYR A 734 12.16 -21.52 -14.26
C TYR A 734 12.08 -22.28 -12.94
N THR A 735 12.18 -23.62 -13.03
CA THR A 735 12.13 -24.52 -11.89
C THR A 735 13.26 -24.21 -10.90
N HIS A 736 14.48 -24.03 -11.42
CA HIS A 736 15.66 -23.67 -10.62
C HIS A 736 15.45 -22.35 -9.86
N LEU A 737 15.10 -21.27 -10.56
CA LEU A 737 14.89 -19.95 -9.93
C LEU A 737 13.75 -19.99 -8.90
N ARG A 738 12.62 -20.62 -9.24
CA ARG A 738 11.48 -20.79 -8.33
C ARG A 738 11.92 -21.44 -7.02
N ASP A 739 12.68 -22.54 -7.09
CA ASP A 739 13.10 -23.28 -5.90
C ASP A 739 14.12 -22.49 -5.05
N LYS A 740 14.96 -21.67 -5.69
CA LYS A 740 15.85 -20.72 -4.98
C LYS A 740 15.04 -19.68 -4.20
N ILE A 741 14.08 -19.01 -4.85
CA ILE A 741 13.23 -18.02 -4.18
C ILE A 741 12.40 -18.68 -3.07
N TRP A 742 11.90 -19.89 -3.32
CA TRP A 742 11.13 -20.66 -2.35
C TRP A 742 11.89 -20.84 -1.04
N THR A 743 13.17 -21.20 -1.11
CA THR A 743 14.02 -21.41 0.08
C THR A 743 13.99 -20.19 1.00
N TRP A 744 14.14 -18.99 0.44
CA TRP A 744 14.11 -17.73 1.19
C TRP A 744 12.73 -17.38 1.75
N LEU A 745 11.66 -17.58 0.98
CA LEU A 745 10.30 -17.31 1.46
C LEU A 745 9.91 -18.21 2.65
N ARG A 746 10.33 -19.48 2.61
CA ARG A 746 10.18 -20.41 3.74
C ARG A 746 11.02 -20.00 4.97
N GLY A 747 12.19 -19.40 4.73
CA GLY A 747 13.04 -18.82 5.78
C GLY A 747 12.46 -17.58 6.47
N GLY A 748 11.41 -16.98 5.90
CA GLY A 748 10.74 -15.82 6.49
C GLY A 748 10.95 -14.51 5.74
N ALA A 749 11.56 -14.55 4.54
CA ALA A 749 11.60 -13.39 3.67
C ALA A 749 10.17 -12.97 3.25
N ARG A 750 9.90 -11.66 3.24
CA ARG A 750 8.57 -11.09 2.91
C ARG A 750 8.61 -9.97 1.88
N LEU A 751 9.79 -9.62 1.36
CA LEU A 751 9.93 -8.66 0.26
C LEU A 751 10.77 -9.28 -0.86
N LEU A 752 10.27 -9.22 -2.08
CA LEU A 752 11.04 -9.57 -3.27
C LEU A 752 11.10 -8.35 -4.20
N LYS A 753 12.32 -7.93 -4.54
CA LYS A 753 12.59 -6.98 -5.62
C LYS A 753 12.97 -7.80 -6.85
N LEU A 754 12.12 -7.82 -7.86
CA LEU A 754 12.34 -8.55 -9.11
C LEU A 754 12.72 -7.55 -10.20
N ASP A 755 13.96 -7.62 -10.68
CA ASP A 755 14.50 -6.73 -11.71
C ASP A 755 14.40 -7.29 -13.12
N GLY A 756 14.08 -6.44 -14.09
CA GLY A 756 14.11 -6.77 -15.51
C GLY A 756 12.88 -7.51 -16.03
N ILE A 757 11.81 -7.66 -15.22
CA ILE A 757 10.58 -8.41 -15.55
C ILE A 757 9.93 -7.95 -16.86
N GLY A 758 9.96 -6.64 -17.16
CA GLY A 758 9.41 -6.08 -18.39
C GLY A 758 10.45 -5.73 -19.48
N ASN A 759 11.72 -6.09 -19.25
CA ASN A 759 12.82 -5.86 -20.17
C ASN A 759 13.91 -6.92 -19.90
N PRO A 760 13.70 -8.16 -20.37
CA PRO A 760 14.68 -9.23 -20.21
C PRO A 760 15.97 -8.82 -20.91
N ALA A 761 17.06 -8.76 -20.14
CA ALA A 761 18.41 -8.54 -20.64
C ALA A 761 18.67 -7.24 -21.44
N GLY A 762 17.79 -6.23 -21.42
CA GLY A 762 17.95 -5.00 -22.22
C GLY A 762 17.15 -4.98 -23.52
N LEU A 763 16.27 -5.96 -23.76
CA LEU A 763 15.34 -5.99 -24.87
C LEU A 763 14.30 -4.85 -24.82
N ASP A 764 14.00 -4.25 -25.99
CA ASP A 764 12.95 -3.23 -26.12
C ASP A 764 11.53 -3.75 -25.78
N HIS A 765 11.36 -5.08 -25.71
CA HIS A 765 10.14 -5.76 -25.31
C HIS A 765 10.47 -7.11 -24.65
N THR A 766 9.63 -7.55 -23.71
CA THR A 766 9.72 -8.90 -23.14
C THR A 766 9.23 -9.93 -24.16
N LEU A 767 9.97 -11.03 -24.33
CA LEU A 767 9.46 -12.21 -25.03
C LEU A 767 8.22 -12.71 -24.30
N GLU A 768 7.15 -13.03 -25.03
CA GLU A 768 5.86 -13.36 -24.42
C GLU A 768 5.95 -14.53 -23.43
N GLU A 769 6.69 -15.59 -23.80
CA GLU A 769 7.01 -16.75 -22.97
C GLU A 769 7.70 -16.38 -21.64
N ASP A 770 8.61 -15.41 -21.64
CA ASP A 770 9.33 -14.96 -20.44
C ASP A 770 8.42 -14.10 -19.55
N PHE A 771 7.55 -13.28 -20.16
CA PHE A 771 6.55 -12.49 -19.44
C PHE A 771 5.55 -13.40 -18.73
N ASP A 772 5.04 -14.38 -19.45
CA ASP A 772 4.08 -15.36 -18.95
C ASP A 772 4.64 -16.21 -17.82
N ALA A 773 5.90 -16.63 -17.97
CA ALA A 773 6.62 -17.32 -16.92
C ALA A 773 6.81 -16.39 -15.70
N ALA A 774 7.09 -15.10 -15.89
CA ALA A 774 7.18 -14.15 -14.78
C ALA A 774 5.85 -13.99 -14.02
N VAL A 775 4.74 -13.86 -14.73
CA VAL A 775 3.40 -13.80 -14.12
C VAL A 775 3.08 -15.10 -13.35
N SER A 776 3.38 -16.26 -13.95
CA SER A 776 3.16 -17.57 -13.34
C SER A 776 4.02 -17.76 -12.08
N LEU A 777 5.29 -17.36 -12.15
CA LEU A 777 6.21 -17.38 -11.01
C LEU A 777 5.64 -16.55 -9.86
N ILE A 778 5.23 -15.30 -10.11
CA ILE A 778 4.66 -14.43 -9.07
C ILE A 778 3.41 -15.07 -8.44
N ALA A 779 2.53 -15.65 -9.26
CA ALA A 779 1.34 -16.34 -8.76
C ALA A 779 1.70 -17.57 -7.89
N GLU A 780 2.68 -18.38 -8.28
CA GLU A 780 3.19 -19.50 -7.48
C GLU A 780 3.82 -19.04 -6.17
N LEU A 781 4.65 -17.99 -6.19
CA LEU A 781 5.29 -17.44 -5.00
C LEU A 781 4.27 -16.94 -3.98
N ARG A 782 3.16 -16.36 -4.43
CA ARG A 782 2.05 -15.93 -3.55
C ARG A 782 1.28 -17.09 -2.95
N LYS A 783 1.24 -18.27 -3.59
CA LYS A 783 0.70 -19.50 -2.96
C LYS A 783 1.57 -19.96 -1.80
N ILE A 784 2.87 -19.70 -1.83
CA ILE A 784 3.82 -20.04 -0.76
C ILE A 784 3.72 -19.04 0.40
N SER A 785 3.71 -17.76 0.08
CA SER A 785 3.60 -16.68 1.07
C SER A 785 2.60 -15.64 0.57
N SER A 786 1.35 -15.74 1.02
CA SER A 786 0.29 -14.80 0.65
C SER A 786 0.58 -13.36 1.06
N ASP A 787 1.44 -13.17 2.06
CA ASP A 787 1.85 -11.87 2.59
C ASP A 787 3.09 -11.28 1.90
N VAL A 788 3.72 -11.99 0.93
CA VAL A 788 4.93 -11.47 0.26
C VAL A 788 4.63 -10.18 -0.49
N PHE A 789 5.49 -9.18 -0.29
CA PHE A 789 5.48 -7.92 -1.02
C PHE A 789 6.34 -8.06 -2.27
N ILE A 790 5.75 -7.86 -3.43
CA ILE A 790 6.41 -7.98 -4.74
C ILE A 790 6.61 -6.60 -5.32
N ASN A 791 7.86 -6.20 -5.47
CA ASN A 791 8.27 -4.97 -6.11
C ASN A 791 8.91 -5.29 -7.47
N LEU A 792 8.29 -4.84 -8.56
CA LEU A 792 8.81 -5.04 -9.92
C LEU A 792 9.67 -3.84 -10.33
N SER A 793 10.96 -4.09 -10.52
CA SER A 793 11.95 -3.11 -10.94
C SER A 793 12.36 -3.35 -12.40
N THR A 794 12.77 -2.29 -13.09
CA THR A 794 13.26 -2.27 -14.49
C THR A 794 12.33 -2.89 -15.55
N GLY A 795 12.20 -2.23 -16.70
CA GLY A 795 11.40 -2.74 -17.82
C GLY A 795 9.88 -2.66 -17.66
N THR A 796 9.38 -2.25 -16.49
CA THR A 796 7.95 -1.99 -16.31
C THR A 796 7.53 -0.64 -16.92
N TRP A 797 6.26 -0.53 -17.27
CA TRP A 797 5.59 0.69 -17.73
C TRP A 797 4.32 0.91 -16.90
N PRO A 798 3.72 2.11 -16.86
CA PRO A 798 2.65 2.43 -15.91
C PRO A 798 1.27 1.87 -16.32
N SER A 799 1.20 0.59 -16.70
CA SER A 799 -0.06 -0.12 -16.77
C SER A 799 -0.56 -0.39 -15.34
N PRO A 800 -1.79 0.01 -14.97
CA PRO A 800 -2.37 -0.33 -13.67
C PRO A 800 -2.54 -1.85 -13.48
N PHE A 801 -2.62 -2.64 -14.55
CA PHE A 801 -2.82 -4.08 -14.48
C PHE A 801 -1.59 -4.87 -14.00
N TRP A 802 -0.41 -4.23 -13.89
CA TRP A 802 0.72 -4.82 -13.17
C TRP A 802 0.37 -5.13 -11.70
N LEU A 803 -0.55 -4.36 -11.11
CA LEU A 803 -0.93 -4.50 -9.70
C LEU A 803 -1.84 -5.69 -9.42
N LEU A 804 -2.34 -6.35 -10.47
CA LEU A 804 -2.99 -7.67 -10.34
C LEU A 804 -1.99 -8.76 -9.95
N TYR A 805 -0.69 -8.51 -10.10
CA TYR A 805 0.38 -9.44 -9.78
C TYR A 805 1.34 -8.89 -8.70
N SER A 806 1.60 -7.58 -8.72
CA SER A 806 2.61 -6.91 -7.88
C SER A 806 2.03 -5.91 -6.89
N ASP A 807 2.83 -5.55 -5.88
CA ASP A 807 2.50 -4.48 -4.95
C ASP A 807 2.92 -3.11 -5.51
N THR A 808 4.08 -3.06 -6.19
CA THR A 808 4.63 -1.83 -6.80
C THR A 808 5.38 -2.07 -8.12
N VAL A 809 5.49 -1.01 -8.92
CA VAL A 809 6.31 -0.95 -10.14
C VAL A 809 7.26 0.25 -10.15
N TRP A 810 8.35 0.14 -10.90
CA TRP A 810 9.34 1.19 -11.09
C TRP A 810 8.85 2.42 -11.85
N ARG A 811 9.26 3.62 -11.40
CA ARG A 811 8.97 4.90 -12.08
C ARG A 811 9.65 5.11 -13.44
N ARG A 812 10.58 4.23 -13.84
CA ARG A 812 11.50 4.36 -14.99
C ARG A 812 12.54 5.48 -14.83
N GLY A 813 13.55 5.49 -15.70
CA GLY A 813 14.74 6.34 -15.58
C GLY A 813 15.87 5.66 -14.79
N HIS A 814 16.94 6.42 -14.53
CA HIS A 814 18.10 6.00 -13.74
C HIS A 814 17.76 5.82 -12.26
N ASP A 815 18.61 5.07 -11.54
CA ASP A 815 18.49 4.88 -10.09
C ASP A 815 18.53 6.21 -9.36
N HIS A 816 19.61 6.97 -9.58
CA HIS A 816 19.65 8.41 -9.30
C HIS A 816 20.36 9.20 -10.40
N TYR A 817 19.89 10.43 -10.58
CA TYR A 817 20.46 11.42 -11.49
C TYR A 817 20.06 12.82 -11.02
N PHE A 818 20.49 13.84 -11.75
CA PHE A 818 20.30 15.24 -11.36
C PHE A 818 19.64 16.04 -12.47
N GLU A 819 18.59 16.78 -12.12
CA GLU A 819 17.87 17.67 -13.02
C GLU A 819 17.52 18.98 -12.33
N GLY A 820 17.40 20.06 -13.09
CA GLY A 820 17.15 21.38 -12.54
C GLY A 820 18.39 22.05 -11.93
N SER A 821 18.18 22.91 -10.94
CA SER A 821 19.21 23.79 -10.36
C SER A 821 19.35 23.59 -8.85
N GLY A 822 20.45 24.08 -8.29
CA GLY A 822 20.72 24.02 -6.85
C GLY A 822 21.69 22.91 -6.45
N PRO A 823 21.80 22.64 -5.14
CA PRO A 823 22.56 21.52 -4.59
C PRO A 823 22.16 20.18 -5.22
N ALA A 824 23.05 19.19 -5.20
CA ALA A 824 22.84 17.88 -5.79
C ALA A 824 21.56 17.25 -5.25
N ARG A 825 21.27 17.33 -3.95
CA ARG A 825 20.07 16.75 -3.37
C ARG A 825 18.78 17.40 -3.87
N GLU A 826 18.79 18.72 -4.07
CA GLU A 826 17.64 19.43 -4.65
C GLU A 826 17.40 19.02 -6.11
N ARG A 827 18.49 18.83 -6.87
CA ARG A 827 18.43 18.32 -8.25
C ARG A 827 18.00 16.86 -8.32
N TRP A 828 18.35 16.05 -7.32
CA TRP A 828 17.92 14.66 -7.21
C TRP A 828 16.40 14.56 -6.97
N ILE A 829 15.87 15.31 -6.00
CA ILE A 829 14.41 15.38 -5.76
C ILE A 829 13.69 15.80 -7.06
N THR A 830 14.25 16.80 -7.75
CA THR A 830 13.67 17.33 -9.00
C THR A 830 13.69 16.28 -10.12
N TYR A 831 14.80 15.56 -10.31
CA TYR A 831 14.90 14.47 -11.28
C TYR A 831 13.93 13.33 -10.97
N ARG A 832 13.91 12.85 -9.72
CA ARG A 832 13.03 11.75 -9.29
C ARG A 832 11.57 12.06 -9.62
N ASP A 833 11.12 13.26 -9.29
CA ASP A 833 9.75 13.69 -9.47
C ASP A 833 9.45 14.06 -10.95
N ALA A 834 10.43 14.57 -11.70
CA ALA A 834 10.34 14.76 -13.16
C ALA A 834 10.13 13.43 -13.89
N MET A 835 10.83 12.37 -13.48
CA MET A 835 10.63 11.03 -14.05
C MET A 835 9.23 10.49 -13.74
N VAL A 836 8.71 10.68 -12.52
CA VAL A 836 7.32 10.31 -12.21
C VAL A 836 6.34 11.07 -13.12
N TYR A 837 6.53 12.38 -13.30
CA TYR A 837 5.68 13.20 -14.15
C TYR A 837 5.71 12.74 -15.62
N ALA A 838 6.91 12.64 -16.20
CA ALA A 838 7.12 12.32 -17.60
C ALA A 838 6.76 10.87 -17.95
N ASN A 839 7.08 9.92 -17.07
CA ASN A 839 6.94 8.49 -17.36
C ASN A 839 5.63 7.87 -16.85
N VAL A 840 4.95 8.50 -15.88
CA VAL A 840 3.74 7.95 -15.27
C VAL A 840 2.56 8.90 -15.42
N VAL A 841 2.63 10.11 -14.83
CA VAL A 841 1.48 11.03 -14.76
C VAL A 841 0.95 11.38 -16.16
N THR A 842 1.85 11.66 -17.10
CA THR A 842 1.48 12.04 -18.47
C THR A 842 1.19 10.85 -19.40
N GLN A 843 1.54 9.64 -18.96
CA GLN A 843 1.42 8.40 -19.75
C GLN A 843 0.21 7.54 -19.34
N SER A 844 -0.16 7.56 -18.06
CA SER A 844 -1.22 6.72 -17.48
C SER A 844 -1.87 7.44 -16.29
N PRO A 845 -2.79 8.39 -16.55
CA PRO A 845 -3.42 9.21 -15.51
C PRO A 845 -4.25 8.43 -14.47
N LEU A 846 -4.58 7.17 -14.75
CA LEU A 846 -5.31 6.29 -13.82
C LEU A 846 -4.39 5.31 -13.05
N PHE A 847 -3.08 5.36 -13.27
CA PHE A 847 -2.15 4.57 -12.47
C PHE A 847 -2.10 5.12 -11.02
N PRO A 848 -2.25 4.27 -9.99
CA PRO A 848 -2.19 4.72 -8.61
C PRO A 848 -0.75 5.06 -8.21
N LEU A 849 -0.44 6.35 -8.07
CA LEU A 849 0.91 6.84 -7.78
C LEU A 849 1.48 6.30 -6.46
N SER A 850 0.63 5.92 -5.51
CA SER A 850 1.03 5.26 -4.27
C SER A 850 1.76 3.92 -4.50
N SER A 851 1.58 3.29 -5.66
CA SER A 851 2.15 1.98 -6.00
C SER A 851 3.45 2.09 -6.82
N LEU A 852 4.16 3.21 -6.74
CA LEU A 852 5.44 3.42 -7.42
C LEU A 852 6.64 3.14 -6.51
N MET A 853 7.68 2.51 -7.08
CA MET A 853 9.05 2.55 -6.56
C MET A 853 9.76 3.78 -7.13
N VAL A 854 10.24 4.67 -6.24
CA VAL A 854 10.89 5.94 -6.61
C VAL A 854 12.30 6.11 -6.01
N HIS A 855 12.85 5.07 -5.38
CA HIS A 855 14.10 5.02 -4.57
C HIS A 855 14.10 5.72 -3.21
N GLY A 856 13.02 6.42 -2.86
CA GLY A 856 12.88 7.02 -1.53
C GLY A 856 14.02 7.98 -1.18
N ILE A 857 14.81 7.61 -0.17
CA ILE A 857 15.91 8.41 0.39
C ILE A 857 17.26 7.76 0.05
N ILE A 858 18.17 8.55 -0.55
CA ILE A 858 19.53 8.11 -0.87
C ILE A 858 20.56 8.96 -0.12
N PHE A 859 21.20 8.36 0.88
CA PHE A 859 22.31 8.94 1.63
C PHE A 859 23.27 7.84 2.10
N ALA A 860 24.03 7.31 1.14
CA ALA A 860 24.88 6.14 1.33
C ALA A 860 26.23 6.32 0.63
N LYS A 861 27.27 5.65 1.12
CA LYS A 861 28.67 5.92 0.73
C LYS A 861 28.95 5.76 -0.75
N ASP A 862 28.28 4.84 -1.43
CA ASP A 862 28.50 4.52 -2.84
C ASP A 862 27.52 5.28 -3.76
N ALA A 863 26.67 6.16 -3.20
CA ALA A 863 25.83 7.08 -3.97
C ALA A 863 26.62 8.37 -4.31
N TRP A 864 27.04 8.50 -5.56
CA TRP A 864 27.82 9.64 -6.03
C TRP A 864 27.01 10.95 -5.90
N ASP A 865 27.67 12.00 -5.41
CA ASP A 865 27.09 13.32 -5.10
C ASP A 865 25.91 13.35 -4.11
N LEU A 866 25.47 12.19 -3.60
CA LEU A 866 24.44 12.05 -2.56
C LEU A 866 24.98 11.44 -1.27
N ASN A 867 26.30 11.29 -1.10
CA ASN A 867 26.94 10.74 0.10
C ASN A 867 27.43 11.78 1.11
N GLN A 868 27.13 13.06 0.88
CA GLN A 868 27.55 14.19 1.73
C GLN A 868 26.38 15.14 2.00
N LEU A 869 26.47 15.89 3.11
CA LEU A 869 25.56 17.00 3.41
C LEU A 869 26.04 18.25 2.66
N GLU A 870 25.09 19.10 2.23
CA GLU A 870 25.36 20.23 1.34
C GLU A 870 25.13 21.58 2.06
N GLY A 871 25.86 22.64 1.68
CA GLY A 871 25.70 23.95 2.31
C GLY A 871 26.38 25.10 1.57
N SER A 872 25.61 26.15 1.28
CA SER A 872 25.96 27.37 0.56
C SER A 872 26.65 28.40 1.46
N GLY A 873 27.95 28.21 1.71
CA GLY A 873 28.80 29.21 2.35
C GLY A 873 28.85 29.12 3.88
N THR A 874 30.06 28.90 4.39
CA THR A 874 30.48 28.93 5.82
C THR A 874 29.84 27.93 6.80
N GLY A 875 28.89 27.10 6.39
CA GLY A 875 28.39 25.96 7.21
C GLY A 875 27.65 24.90 6.38
N MET A 876 27.79 23.64 6.76
CA MET A 876 26.99 22.53 6.22
C MET A 876 25.53 22.71 6.65
N SER A 877 24.56 22.59 5.74
CA SER A 877 23.13 22.68 6.04
C SER A 877 22.48 21.28 6.00
N ASN A 878 21.67 20.96 7.00
CA ASN A 878 20.83 19.75 6.98
C ASN A 878 19.54 19.94 6.14
N GLU A 879 19.27 21.15 5.67
CA GLU A 879 18.01 21.52 5.02
C GLU A 879 17.70 20.71 3.74
N PRO A 880 18.64 20.52 2.77
CA PRO A 880 18.34 19.71 1.60
C PRO A 880 18.05 18.25 1.93
N PHE A 881 18.70 17.70 2.97
CA PHE A 881 18.43 16.33 3.43
C PHE A 881 17.02 16.21 4.01
N LYS A 882 16.64 17.15 4.87
CA LYS A 882 15.27 17.25 5.41
C LYS A 882 14.23 17.42 4.29
N HIS A 883 14.52 18.20 3.25
CA HIS A 883 13.67 18.34 2.07
C HIS A 883 13.44 17.00 1.37
N GLU A 884 14.50 16.22 1.13
CA GLU A 884 14.36 14.89 0.52
C GLU A 884 13.53 13.96 1.39
N VAL A 885 13.80 13.91 2.70
CA VAL A 885 13.05 13.06 3.64
C VAL A 885 11.56 13.41 3.59
N ARG A 886 11.20 14.69 3.72
CA ARG A 886 9.80 15.13 3.66
C ARG A 886 9.17 14.86 2.32
N SER A 887 9.91 15.05 1.23
CA SER A 887 9.43 14.80 -0.12
C SER A 887 9.21 13.30 -0.37
N ALA A 888 10.13 12.44 0.06
CA ALA A 888 10.06 10.99 -0.10
C ALA A 888 8.83 10.41 0.62
N PHE A 889 8.63 10.74 1.90
CA PHE A 889 7.45 10.28 2.66
C PHE A 889 6.17 11.03 2.24
N GLY A 890 6.28 12.31 1.89
CA GLY A 890 5.17 13.16 1.47
C GLY A 890 4.62 12.87 0.07
N SER A 891 5.39 12.16 -0.76
CA SER A 891 4.93 11.66 -2.07
C SER A 891 3.79 10.63 -1.96
N GLY A 892 3.63 10.03 -0.78
CA GLY A 892 2.58 9.04 -0.52
C GLY A 892 2.82 7.67 -1.14
N VAL A 893 4.01 7.42 -1.70
CA VAL A 893 4.39 6.09 -2.16
C VAL A 893 4.42 5.10 -1.00
N MET A 894 3.93 3.89 -1.26
CA MET A 894 3.82 2.84 -0.27
C MET A 894 5.13 2.09 -0.07
N LEU A 895 5.95 1.98 -1.11
CA LEU A 895 7.31 1.47 -1.00
C LEU A 895 8.25 2.60 -0.57
N GLN A 896 8.60 2.62 0.71
CA GLN A 896 9.41 3.65 1.34
C GLN A 896 10.83 3.10 1.53
N GLU A 897 11.68 3.36 0.55
CA GLU A 897 13.02 2.78 0.48
C GLU A 897 14.08 3.68 1.13
N LEU A 898 14.95 3.06 1.93
CA LEU A 898 16.08 3.71 2.58
C LEU A 898 17.39 3.13 2.05
N TYR A 899 18.09 3.91 1.22
CA TYR A 899 19.50 3.67 0.86
C TYR A 899 20.38 4.52 1.76
N VAL A 900 20.71 4.01 2.95
CA VAL A 900 21.42 4.79 3.96
C VAL A 900 22.65 4.09 4.51
N THR A 901 23.76 4.83 4.66
CA THR A 901 24.94 4.37 5.38
C THR A 901 24.95 4.99 6.78
N PRO A 902 24.56 4.26 7.86
CA PRO A 902 24.51 4.77 9.22
C PRO A 902 25.66 5.67 9.69
N SER A 903 26.91 5.40 9.29
CA SER A 903 28.05 6.24 9.70
C SER A 903 28.06 7.65 9.08
N LEU A 904 27.26 7.90 8.05
CA LEU A 904 27.07 9.22 7.44
C LEU A 904 25.94 10.00 8.12
N LEU A 905 25.00 9.32 8.76
CA LEU A 905 23.84 9.94 9.39
C LEU A 905 24.18 10.37 10.82
N ASN A 906 23.93 11.62 11.12
CA ASN A 906 23.95 12.13 12.49
C ASN A 906 22.59 11.94 13.18
N ARG A 907 22.49 12.36 14.45
CA ARG A 907 21.26 12.25 15.23
C ARG A 907 20.07 12.97 14.58
N GLU A 908 20.28 14.17 14.04
CA GLU A 908 19.25 14.98 13.40
C GLU A 908 18.73 14.30 12.14
N ASN A 909 19.60 13.72 11.30
CA ASN A 909 19.18 12.96 10.12
C ASN A 909 18.24 11.80 10.47
N TRP A 910 18.58 11.05 11.52
CA TRP A 910 17.73 9.96 12.00
C TRP A 910 16.42 10.45 12.63
N ASP A 911 16.44 11.61 13.30
CA ASP A 911 15.25 12.26 13.85
C ASP A 911 14.30 12.66 12.72
N ASP A 912 14.81 13.28 11.64
CA ASP A 912 14.04 13.67 10.45
C ASP A 912 13.40 12.45 9.77
N ILE A 913 14.17 11.38 9.51
CA ILE A 913 13.65 10.13 8.92
C ILE A 913 12.53 9.57 9.80
N ALA A 914 12.76 9.47 11.11
CA ALA A 914 11.81 8.86 12.01
C ALA A 914 10.53 9.68 12.17
N GLU A 915 10.63 11.01 12.22
CA GLU A 915 9.47 11.91 12.28
C GLU A 915 8.59 11.74 11.04
N ALA A 916 9.19 11.78 9.84
CA ALA A 916 8.46 11.65 8.58
C ALA A 916 7.89 10.24 8.38
N ALA A 917 8.62 9.19 8.75
CA ALA A 917 8.15 7.80 8.69
C ALA A 917 6.94 7.55 9.61
N LYS A 918 6.98 8.05 10.85
CA LYS A 918 5.84 7.96 11.79
C LYS A 918 4.63 8.71 11.26
N TRP A 919 4.85 9.91 10.73
CA TRP A 919 3.78 10.70 10.13
C TRP A 919 3.11 9.92 8.98
N ALA A 920 3.89 9.48 7.98
CA ALA A 920 3.37 8.76 6.82
C ALA A 920 2.68 7.44 7.22
N GLY A 921 3.24 6.70 8.18
CA GLY A 921 2.64 5.47 8.72
C GLY A 921 1.27 5.68 9.36
N GLY A 922 1.00 6.84 9.97
CA GLY A 922 -0.32 7.19 10.47
C GLY A 922 -1.32 7.62 9.38
N ARG A 923 -0.86 7.78 8.13
CA ARG A 923 -1.62 8.34 6.99
C ARG A 923 -1.77 7.37 5.82
N THR A 924 -1.38 6.11 5.95
CA THR A 924 -1.37 5.13 4.84
C THR A 924 -2.71 5.06 4.09
N GLN A 925 -3.84 5.05 4.80
CA GLN A 925 -5.17 5.02 4.17
C GLN A 925 -5.47 6.28 3.33
N THR A 926 -5.01 7.45 3.77
CA THR A 926 -5.16 8.69 3.00
C THR A 926 -4.19 8.73 1.83
N LEU A 927 -2.92 8.38 2.06
CA LEU A 927 -1.86 8.38 1.04
C LEU A 927 -2.09 7.37 -0.08
N ALA A 928 -2.92 6.34 0.14
CA ALA A 928 -3.34 5.45 -0.93
C ALA A 928 -4.07 6.19 -2.06
N ASP A 929 -4.75 7.30 -1.81
CA ASP A 929 -5.45 8.13 -2.82
C ASP A 929 -4.55 9.23 -3.42
N VAL A 930 -3.23 9.12 -3.31
CA VAL A 930 -2.34 10.19 -3.77
C VAL A 930 -2.42 10.37 -5.30
N GLN A 931 -2.50 11.63 -5.72
CA GLN A 931 -2.51 12.06 -7.11
C GLN A 931 -1.57 13.25 -7.31
N TRP A 932 -1.18 13.46 -8.56
CA TRP A 932 -0.36 14.60 -8.96
C TRP A 932 -1.20 15.85 -9.17
N PHE A 933 -0.66 17.02 -8.81
CA PHE A 933 -1.18 18.30 -9.27
C PHE A 933 -0.05 19.31 -9.53
N GLY A 934 -0.33 20.32 -10.34
CA GLY A 934 0.65 21.35 -10.70
C GLY A 934 1.49 20.97 -11.92
N GLY A 935 2.66 21.59 -12.02
CA GLY A 935 3.49 21.62 -13.21
C GLY A 935 4.51 20.50 -13.37
N ASP A 936 5.39 20.69 -14.34
CA ASP A 936 6.49 19.82 -14.73
C ASP A 936 7.77 20.14 -13.93
N PRO A 937 8.26 19.23 -13.07
CA PRO A 937 9.46 19.47 -12.28
C PRO A 937 10.70 19.76 -13.12
N ALA A 938 10.83 19.16 -14.31
CA ALA A 938 11.97 19.35 -15.21
C ALA A 938 12.07 20.80 -15.71
N LYS A 939 10.94 21.51 -15.77
CA LYS A 939 10.86 22.92 -16.18
C LYS A 939 11.01 23.91 -15.02
N GLY A 940 11.23 23.41 -13.80
CA GLY A 940 11.28 24.26 -12.61
C GLY A 940 9.92 24.82 -12.20
N GLU A 941 8.82 24.15 -12.57
CA GLU A 941 7.45 24.55 -12.22
C GLU A 941 7.05 24.01 -10.84
N VAL A 942 6.18 24.73 -10.13
CA VAL A 942 5.63 24.26 -8.84
C VAL A 942 4.67 23.10 -9.04
N TYR A 943 4.82 22.07 -8.23
CA TYR A 943 3.98 20.87 -8.27
C TYR A 943 3.69 20.35 -6.86
N GLY A 944 2.84 19.31 -6.77
CA GLY A 944 2.64 18.60 -5.52
C GLY A 944 1.91 17.27 -5.65
N TRP A 945 1.85 16.62 -4.49
CA TRP A 945 1.22 15.33 -4.24
C TRP A 945 0.04 15.56 -3.30
N ALA A 946 -1.17 15.23 -3.76
CA ALA A 946 -2.39 15.50 -3.02
C ALA A 946 -3.18 14.21 -2.84
N ALA A 947 -3.62 13.94 -1.62
CA ALA A 947 -4.36 12.74 -1.29
C ALA A 947 -5.57 13.10 -0.44
N TRP A 948 -6.70 12.43 -0.66
CA TRP A 948 -7.91 12.66 0.10
C TRP A 948 -8.63 11.35 0.38
N TYR A 949 -9.13 11.19 1.60
CA TYR A 949 -9.87 10.02 2.01
C TYR A 949 -10.98 10.41 2.99
N GLY A 950 -12.19 9.87 2.80
CA GLY A 950 -13.24 9.99 3.81
C GLY A 950 -14.65 10.18 3.24
N SER A 951 -15.53 10.69 4.10
CA SER A 951 -16.95 10.99 3.86
C SER A 951 -17.28 12.44 4.18
N ALA A 952 -18.54 12.85 3.98
CA ALA A 952 -19.04 14.16 4.39
C ALA A 952 -18.91 14.47 5.90
N ALA A 953 -18.75 13.46 6.77
CA ALA A 953 -18.66 13.62 8.22
C ALA A 953 -17.22 13.57 8.77
N GLU A 954 -16.35 12.75 8.16
CA GLU A 954 -14.93 12.63 8.52
C GLU A 954 -14.10 12.56 7.24
N SER A 955 -13.25 13.57 7.00
CA SER A 955 -12.35 13.59 5.86
C SER A 955 -10.90 13.87 6.28
N SER A 956 -9.99 13.14 5.65
CA SER A 956 -8.55 13.23 5.81
C SER A 956 -7.96 13.67 4.48
N ALA A 957 -7.16 14.73 4.49
CA ALA A 957 -6.47 15.21 3.28
C ALA A 957 -5.00 15.45 3.59
N VAL A 958 -4.14 15.17 2.62
CA VAL A 958 -2.68 15.40 2.68
C VAL A 958 -2.27 16.17 1.43
N LEU A 959 -1.47 17.22 1.62
CA LEU A 959 -0.90 18.04 0.56
C LEU A 959 0.60 18.20 0.76
N THR A 960 1.39 17.68 -0.18
CA THR A 960 2.83 17.94 -0.26
C THR A 960 3.10 18.84 -1.46
N LEU A 961 3.74 19.99 -1.24
CA LEU A 961 4.07 20.99 -2.24
C LEU A 961 5.58 21.10 -2.41
N ARG A 962 6.01 21.29 -3.66
CA ARG A 962 7.41 21.47 -4.00
C ARG A 962 7.60 22.65 -4.97
N ASN A 963 8.51 23.55 -4.60
CA ASN A 963 9.14 24.49 -5.52
C ASN A 963 10.52 23.94 -5.92
N PRO A 964 10.73 23.44 -7.15
CA PRO A 964 12.05 22.96 -7.61
C PRO A 964 13.03 24.06 -8.04
N SER A 965 12.61 25.33 -8.02
CA SER A 965 13.39 26.47 -8.49
C SER A 965 14.28 27.08 -7.39
N PRO A 966 15.46 27.64 -7.75
CA PRO A 966 16.27 28.48 -6.85
C PRO A 966 15.62 29.84 -6.58
N ARG A 967 14.48 30.14 -7.20
CA ARG A 967 13.72 31.38 -7.02
C ARG A 967 12.43 31.10 -6.27
N ARG A 968 11.98 32.08 -5.49
CA ARG A 968 10.64 32.08 -4.91
C ARG A 968 9.59 31.98 -6.02
N GLN A 969 8.58 31.15 -5.82
CA GLN A 969 7.45 30.95 -6.73
C GLN A 969 6.14 30.87 -5.93
N SER A 970 4.99 30.97 -6.59
CA SER A 970 3.68 30.83 -5.95
C SER A 970 2.98 29.58 -6.45
N ALA A 971 2.43 28.79 -5.53
CA ALA A 971 1.52 27.68 -5.82
C ALA A 971 0.09 28.19 -5.98
N TYR A 972 -0.62 27.72 -7.00
CA TYR A 972 -2.03 28.03 -7.22
C TYR A 972 -2.86 26.75 -7.05
N ILE A 973 -3.64 26.68 -5.98
CA ILE A 973 -4.28 25.45 -5.50
C ILE A 973 -5.79 25.59 -5.65
N ASP A 974 -6.34 24.93 -6.67
CA ASP A 974 -7.77 24.64 -6.75
C ASP A 974 -8.05 23.34 -5.98
N PRO A 975 -8.75 23.36 -4.83
CA PRO A 975 -8.95 22.16 -4.03
C PRO A 975 -9.74 21.08 -4.77
N VAL A 976 -10.65 21.43 -5.69
CA VAL A 976 -11.40 20.41 -6.44
C VAL A 976 -10.47 19.67 -7.39
N LYS A 977 -9.58 20.37 -8.07
CA LYS A 977 -8.61 19.75 -8.99
C LYS A 977 -7.52 19.02 -8.24
N ALA A 978 -6.91 19.65 -7.23
CA ALA A 978 -5.78 19.09 -6.51
C ALA A 978 -6.12 17.74 -5.85
N PHE A 979 -7.30 17.64 -5.22
CA PHE A 979 -7.71 16.42 -4.55
C PHE A 979 -8.76 15.63 -5.32
N SER A 980 -9.08 15.96 -6.58
CA SER A 980 -10.24 15.39 -7.29
C SER A 980 -11.56 15.45 -6.47
N LEU A 981 -11.77 16.46 -5.61
CA LEU A 981 -12.76 16.38 -4.51
C LEU A 981 -14.16 15.98 -4.98
N PRO A 982 -14.82 15.06 -4.26
CA PRO A 982 -16.19 14.69 -4.56
C PRO A 982 -17.18 15.84 -4.38
N GLY A 983 -18.32 15.76 -5.09
CA GLY A 983 -19.31 16.83 -5.14
C GLY A 983 -20.01 17.14 -3.82
N ASP A 984 -20.10 16.15 -2.95
CA ASP A 984 -20.76 16.15 -1.63
C ASP A 984 -19.86 16.66 -0.48
N VAL A 985 -18.55 16.80 -0.71
CA VAL A 985 -17.64 17.43 0.26
C VAL A 985 -17.96 18.93 0.37
N LYS A 986 -18.52 19.32 1.52
CA LYS A 986 -18.92 20.69 1.85
C LYS A 986 -17.93 21.34 2.82
N GLY A 987 -17.71 22.65 2.67
CA GLY A 987 -16.89 23.44 3.58
C GLY A 987 -15.41 23.54 3.17
N PRO A 988 -14.62 24.34 3.91
CA PRO A 988 -13.20 24.50 3.65
C PRO A 988 -12.38 23.30 4.17
N LEU A 989 -11.35 22.90 3.43
CA LEU A 989 -10.32 22.00 3.93
C LEU A 989 -9.30 22.83 4.72
N VAL A 990 -9.25 22.60 6.04
CA VAL A 990 -8.22 23.18 6.91
C VAL A 990 -7.10 22.16 7.03
N LEU A 991 -5.90 22.54 6.57
CA LEU A 991 -4.72 21.67 6.55
C LEU A 991 -3.65 22.29 7.44
N ASN A 992 -3.15 21.52 8.40
CA ASN A 992 -2.10 21.92 9.33
C ASN A 992 -0.78 21.25 8.92
N THR A 993 0.36 21.87 9.20
CA THR A 993 1.63 21.18 9.02
C THR A 993 1.82 20.11 10.10
N PRO A 994 2.30 18.90 9.76
CA PRO A 994 2.72 17.92 10.75
C PRO A 994 4.08 18.25 11.37
N PHE A 995 4.84 19.18 10.79
CA PHE A 995 6.21 19.49 11.17
C PHE A 995 6.32 20.85 11.87
N SER A 996 6.82 20.85 13.11
CA SER A 996 6.77 22.03 13.99
C SER A 996 7.60 23.24 13.52
N ASP A 997 8.64 22.98 12.73
CA ASP A 997 9.56 23.96 12.13
C ASP A 997 9.06 24.52 10.79
N GLN A 998 8.12 23.84 10.12
CA GLN A 998 7.59 24.29 8.84
C GLN A 998 6.71 25.54 9.02
N ARG A 999 6.74 26.43 8.02
CA ARG A 999 5.84 27.57 7.87
C ARG A 999 5.29 27.68 6.44
N PRO A 1000 4.04 28.16 6.26
CA PRO A 1000 3.05 28.48 7.30
C PRO A 1000 2.56 27.23 8.04
N ARG A 1001 2.02 27.37 9.25
CA ARG A 1001 1.53 26.21 10.03
C ARG A 1001 0.16 25.70 9.62
N GLN A 1002 -0.64 26.53 8.97
CA GLN A 1002 -1.97 26.17 8.52
C GLN A 1002 -2.29 26.86 7.21
N ILE A 1003 -3.02 26.16 6.34
CA ILE A 1003 -3.65 26.70 5.16
C ILE A 1003 -5.12 26.30 5.13
N GLN A 1004 -5.95 27.13 4.49
CA GLN A 1004 -7.37 26.86 4.31
C GLN A 1004 -7.72 26.90 2.83
N LEU A 1005 -8.25 25.79 2.31
CA LEU A 1005 -8.65 25.68 0.92
C LEU A 1005 -10.17 25.67 0.81
N VAL A 1006 -10.72 26.60 0.04
CA VAL A 1006 -12.17 26.79 -0.10
C VAL A 1006 -12.59 26.37 -1.50
N ARG A 1007 -13.59 25.49 -1.61
CA ARG A 1007 -14.17 25.10 -2.90
C ARG A 1007 -14.60 26.32 -3.73
N GLY A 1008 -14.25 26.33 -5.01
CA GLY A 1008 -14.55 27.44 -5.93
C GLY A 1008 -13.62 28.65 -5.79
N ARG A 1009 -12.58 28.57 -4.94
CA ARG A 1009 -11.52 29.58 -4.85
C ARG A 1009 -10.16 28.94 -5.08
N VAL A 1010 -9.36 29.53 -5.95
CA VAL A 1010 -7.95 29.15 -6.12
C VAL A 1010 -7.15 29.83 -5.02
N ALA A 1011 -6.58 29.05 -4.11
CA ALA A 1011 -5.68 29.57 -3.09
C ALA A 1011 -4.30 29.86 -3.71
N SER A 1012 -3.63 30.92 -3.26
CA SER A 1012 -2.25 31.22 -3.61
C SER A 1012 -1.38 31.05 -2.38
N LEU A 1013 -0.26 30.34 -2.51
CA LEU A 1013 0.72 30.15 -1.44
C LEU A 1013 2.12 30.42 -1.97
N ASP A 1014 2.84 31.34 -1.33
CA ASP A 1014 4.23 31.63 -1.70
C ASP A 1014 5.18 30.56 -1.15
N LEU A 1015 6.01 30.02 -2.04
CA LEU A 1015 6.99 28.99 -1.76
C LEU A 1015 8.40 29.57 -1.90
N PRO A 1016 9.22 29.55 -0.82
CA PRO A 1016 10.65 29.83 -0.91
C PRO A 1016 11.35 28.97 -1.97
N ALA A 1017 12.56 29.38 -2.35
CA ALA A 1017 13.43 28.56 -3.20
C ALA A 1017 13.56 27.16 -2.59
N PHE A 1018 13.41 26.12 -3.41
CA PHE A 1018 13.54 24.73 -2.96
C PHE A 1018 12.60 24.31 -1.83
N ALA A 1019 11.48 25.01 -1.59
CA ALA A 1019 10.59 24.64 -0.49
C ALA A 1019 9.96 23.26 -0.69
N VAL A 1020 9.96 22.43 0.36
CA VAL A 1020 9.13 21.23 0.51
C VAL A 1020 8.18 21.44 1.69
N LEU A 1021 6.90 21.63 1.41
CA LEU A 1021 5.88 21.87 2.44
C LEU A 1021 4.87 20.73 2.48
N VAL A 1022 4.61 20.18 3.67
CA VAL A 1022 3.64 19.11 3.89
C VAL A 1022 2.52 19.61 4.80
N PHE A 1023 1.27 19.33 4.45
CA PHE A 1023 0.10 19.65 5.25
C PHE A 1023 -0.85 18.46 5.32
N ASP A 1024 -1.56 18.29 6.44
CA ASP A 1024 -2.65 17.33 6.58
C ASP A 1024 -3.77 17.85 7.49
N THR A 1025 -4.98 17.30 7.35
CA THR A 1025 -6.12 17.67 8.22
C THR A 1025 -5.95 17.20 9.67
N ARG A 1026 -5.06 16.22 9.91
CA ARG A 1026 -4.76 15.63 11.22
C ARG A 1026 -3.51 16.21 11.88
N GLY A 1027 -2.91 17.26 11.30
CA GLY A 1027 -1.78 17.95 11.89
C GLY A 1027 -2.20 18.73 13.14
N PRO A 1028 -1.27 18.99 14.08
CA PRO A 1028 -1.57 19.73 15.30
C PRO A 1028 -2.19 21.09 14.97
N THR A 1029 -3.33 21.40 15.59
CA THR A 1029 -3.95 22.72 15.42
C THR A 1029 -3.01 23.78 16.01
N PRO A 1030 -2.57 24.78 15.21
CA PRO A 1030 -1.70 25.82 15.72
C PRO A 1030 -2.42 26.63 16.80
N SER A 1031 -1.69 27.06 17.83
CA SER A 1031 -2.25 27.98 18.81
C SER A 1031 -2.48 29.36 18.18
N ALA A 1032 -3.32 30.19 18.80
CA ALA A 1032 -3.52 31.57 18.35
C ALA A 1032 -2.20 32.37 18.27
N TRP A 1033 -1.25 32.06 19.16
CA TRP A 1033 0.09 32.65 19.13
C TRP A 1033 0.88 32.20 17.92
N ASP A 1034 0.81 30.92 17.55
CA ASP A 1034 1.52 30.40 16.39
C ASP A 1034 1.01 31.03 15.09
N VAL A 1035 -0.31 31.12 14.93
CA VAL A 1035 -0.93 31.82 13.80
C VAL A 1035 -0.53 33.29 13.77
N TYR A 1036 -0.50 33.95 14.93
CA TYR A 1036 -0.07 35.34 15.04
C TYR A 1036 1.40 35.53 14.68
N PHE A 1037 2.30 34.62 15.11
CA PHE A 1037 3.72 34.66 14.73
C PHE A 1037 3.92 34.44 13.23
N ASP A 1038 3.14 33.56 12.60
CA ASP A 1038 3.20 33.35 11.15
C ASP A 1038 2.84 34.64 10.40
N ILE A 1039 1.76 35.33 10.83
CA ILE A 1039 1.36 36.64 10.29
C ILE A 1039 2.46 37.69 10.52
N LEU A 1040 3.13 37.69 11.67
CA LEU A 1040 4.19 38.65 11.97
C LEU A 1040 5.46 38.42 11.14
N ILE A 1041 5.83 37.16 10.87
CA ILE A 1041 7.01 36.82 10.07
C ILE A 1041 6.79 37.18 8.59
N ASP A 1042 5.60 36.91 8.03
CA ASP A 1042 5.24 37.34 6.66
C ASP A 1042 5.25 38.86 6.49
N ASN A 1043 4.90 39.60 7.56
CA ASN A 1043 4.90 41.06 7.57
C ASN A 1043 6.19 41.68 8.14
N SER A 1044 7.27 40.90 8.27
CA SER A 1044 8.50 41.32 8.97
C SER A 1044 9.14 42.60 8.42
N ALA A 1045 8.98 42.92 7.14
CA ALA A 1045 9.38 44.21 6.57
C ALA A 1045 8.53 45.37 7.13
N ILE A 1046 7.19 45.21 7.16
CA ILE A 1046 6.27 46.22 7.68
C ILE A 1046 6.44 46.36 9.19
N LEU A 1047 6.64 45.27 9.93
CA LEU A 1047 6.88 45.33 11.37
C LEU A 1047 8.23 45.96 11.71
N PHE A 1048 9.30 45.66 10.95
CA PHE A 1048 10.58 46.32 11.10
C PHE A 1048 10.45 47.83 10.84
N TRP A 1049 9.77 48.25 9.77
CA TRP A 1049 9.52 49.66 9.48
C TRP A 1049 8.56 50.33 10.45
N THR A 1050 7.57 49.60 10.99
CA THR A 1050 6.61 50.13 11.97
C THR A 1050 7.23 50.24 13.36
N VAL A 1051 8.03 49.26 13.77
CA VAL A 1051 8.83 49.33 15.01
C VAL A 1051 9.91 50.39 14.89
N LEU A 1052 10.60 50.50 13.74
CA LEU A 1052 11.55 51.58 13.48
C LEU A 1052 10.85 52.95 13.46
N ALA A 1053 9.67 53.08 12.84
CA ALA A 1053 8.88 54.30 12.84
C ALA A 1053 8.35 54.65 14.25
N LEU A 1054 7.96 53.67 15.07
CA LEU A 1054 7.54 53.86 16.45
C LEU A 1054 8.71 54.20 17.38
N VAL A 1055 9.91 53.64 17.12
CA VAL A 1055 11.15 54.00 17.82
C VAL A 1055 11.60 55.41 17.43
N VAL A 1056 11.55 55.76 16.15
CA VAL A 1056 11.88 57.10 15.64
C VAL A 1056 10.85 58.15 16.10
N ALA A 1057 9.55 57.82 16.11
CA ALA A 1057 8.49 58.69 16.61
C ALA A 1057 8.47 58.79 18.14
N GLY A 1058 8.85 57.71 18.85
CA GLY A 1058 8.97 57.66 20.31
C GLY A 1058 10.11 58.49 20.88
N PHE A 1059 11.08 58.89 20.07
CA PHE A 1059 12.21 59.73 20.48
C PHE A 1059 11.97 61.24 20.40
N SER A 1060 10.79 61.72 19.96
CA SER A 1060 10.55 63.15 19.73
C SER A 1060 9.69 63.89 20.76
N LEU A 1061 9.39 63.33 21.95
CA LEU A 1061 8.65 64.08 22.97
C LEU A 1061 9.23 63.92 24.40
N ARG A 1062 9.84 65.04 24.85
CA ARG A 1062 10.05 65.53 26.25
C ARG A 1062 11.29 65.06 27.03
N GLY A 1063 12.39 65.83 26.87
CA GLY A 1063 12.94 66.72 27.91
C GLY A 1063 13.58 66.14 29.17
N ALA A 1064 14.90 65.91 29.13
CA ALA A 1064 15.96 66.34 30.07
C ALA A 1064 17.23 65.48 29.85
N PRO A 1065 18.46 66.04 29.85
CA PRO A 1065 19.67 65.25 29.57
C PRO A 1065 20.13 64.49 30.83
N PRO A 1066 20.47 63.19 30.76
CA PRO A 1066 21.22 62.52 31.81
C PRO A 1066 22.74 62.73 31.62
N PRO A 1067 23.54 62.61 32.69
CA PRO A 1067 24.96 62.93 32.67
C PRO A 1067 25.76 61.90 31.86
N ALA A 1068 26.82 62.38 31.21
CA ALA A 1068 27.74 61.56 30.43
C ALA A 1068 28.37 60.45 31.30
N ALA A 1069 28.11 59.19 30.95
CA ALA A 1069 28.93 58.07 31.38
C ALA A 1069 30.20 58.03 30.51
N PRO A 1070 31.39 57.74 31.09
CA PRO A 1070 32.65 57.87 30.37
C PRO A 1070 32.74 56.81 29.26
N ALA A 1071 33.12 57.25 28.07
CA ALA A 1071 33.43 56.38 26.96
C ALA A 1071 34.59 55.45 27.35
N VAL A 1072 34.31 54.15 27.46
CA VAL A 1072 35.35 53.12 27.58
C VAL A 1072 36.07 53.05 26.24
N SER A 1073 37.37 53.32 26.22
CA SER A 1073 38.14 53.30 24.98
C SER A 1073 38.19 51.88 24.40
N VAL A 1074 38.27 51.80 23.08
CA VAL A 1074 38.43 50.52 22.34
C VAL A 1074 39.63 49.72 22.85
N GLU A 1075 40.66 50.41 23.37
CA GLU A 1075 41.85 49.83 24.00
C GLU A 1075 41.51 49.03 25.27
N GLU A 1076 40.62 49.53 26.12
CA GLU A 1076 40.19 48.87 27.35
C GLU A 1076 39.28 47.66 27.07
N LEU A 1077 38.44 47.73 26.03
CA LEU A 1077 37.67 46.59 25.54
C LEU A 1077 38.55 45.50 24.94
N ARG A 1078 39.64 45.88 24.23
CA ARG A 1078 40.65 44.94 23.73
C ARG A 1078 41.41 44.27 24.87
N ARG A 1079 41.80 45.03 25.90
CA ARG A 1079 42.51 44.52 27.07
C ARG A 1079 41.66 43.51 27.87
N ARG A 1080 40.36 43.77 28.01
CA ARG A 1080 39.39 42.84 28.63
C ARG A 1080 39.15 41.58 27.81
N ARG A 1081 39.18 41.66 26.48
CA ARG A 1081 39.02 40.52 25.58
C ARG A 1081 40.27 39.61 25.57
N LEU A 1082 41.46 40.19 25.66
CA LEU A 1082 42.73 39.45 25.83
C LEU A 1082 42.81 38.75 27.19
N ALA A 1083 42.41 39.42 28.27
CA ALA A 1083 42.37 38.81 29.61
C ALA A 1083 41.34 37.67 29.76
N ALA A 1084 40.32 37.62 28.88
CA ALA A 1084 39.34 36.54 28.83
C ALA A 1084 39.82 35.33 28.01
N LEU A 1085 40.72 35.54 27.04
CA LEU A 1085 41.31 34.48 26.22
C LEU A 1085 42.45 33.74 26.93
N GLU A 1086 43.10 34.35 27.93
CA GLU A 1086 44.14 33.71 28.76
C GLU A 1086 43.58 32.82 29.89
N ARG A 1087 42.25 32.65 30.04
CA ARG A 1087 41.63 31.89 31.14
C ARG A 1087 40.98 30.54 30.77
N ARG A 1088 41.19 30.01 29.56
CA ARG A 1088 40.85 28.61 29.17
C ARG A 1088 41.88 28.20 28.11
N ALA A 1089 42.81 27.26 28.28
CA ALA A 1089 42.86 25.93 28.94
C ALA A 1089 44.33 25.68 29.44
N PRO A 1090 44.73 24.56 30.11
CA PRO A 1090 44.08 23.24 30.21
C PRO A 1090 44.11 22.55 31.59
N ASP A 1091 43.28 21.51 31.76
CA ASP A 1091 43.68 20.13 32.16
C ASP A 1091 42.47 19.32 32.67
N GLY A 1092 42.18 18.20 31.99
CA GLY A 1092 41.14 17.22 32.31
C GLY A 1092 40.40 16.68 31.10
#